data_AF-A0AA95H4C4-F1
#
_entry.id   AF-A0AA95H4C4-F1
#
_cell.length_a   1.000
_cell.length_b   1.000
_cell.length_c   1.000
_cell.angle_alpha   90.00
_cell.angle_beta   90.00
_cell.angle_gamma   90.00
#
_symmetry.space_group_name_H-M   'P 1'
#
loop_
_entity.id
_entity.type
_entity.pdbx_description
1 polymer ?
#
loop_
_entity_poly.entity_id
_entity_poly.type
_entity_poly.pdbx_seq_one_letter_code
_entity_poly.pdbx_strand_id
1 'polypeptide(L)'
;MRRKLALSLICHLLLTACGTDNASSTNPPPSTPEPGRGLIGSRANPVLFRNPYPQIPAQCYIETSHGTQNACQYCHTNAPYQAGLGNNNPQAGLEARIGNLQLEYAFAPYDNTAPLATINHWQNTLQPEALRQAVLSLGIDSTHWDMQTYIRQDNWQAAFQQRPASPTTWDAGLPSEWRLFPGLDPADLPAKSDGFVRSVQAKNGIFQDEQTWITGWRAINFMPYGIFTPMTGSVSGIYIRLPQPFMQREDGSFDLNLYAQNLDLLERAIQGRLLATDPTHYVGKAQTVAVQQGLYPLGTEFAHPLHYVDVQADGRDTSISPFPGTRSRRVKEVRYMYKAQDWFPEQHRPSEKTEGTGIYGNDSQGWVDNGAGWLLAGFIEDKNGALRPQTREEMTQCIGCHSGIQRTEFPTFTSGTGNTIDSTWAFPRKFDGQLGWQEMNYLAYQANPHASPNTTPGQAGQGDAHNRQLGKGELAYFLETVVGVSLYGDMPASIEDWLTRTIRQASGYTADWVAINRQTPASFQQSQAVRQRLLRELTAKKAYLSAQGWVQGELLYPPQQAALAAAARYRQVVVTQRYHLGKDVFAETPLSYRHYRLPSEALSKLDGTPYQTGEVITERPIENDDPSSLTYRAGNSATLIEASRPYPQGNYNPDYLPLLSAPLHYETIP
;
A
#
# COMPACT_ATOMS: atom_id res chain seq x y z
N MET A 1 8.96 -65.93 18.65
CA MET A 1 8.24 -66.28 19.90
C MET A 1 7.49 -65.03 20.36
N ARG A 2 6.20 -64.91 20.01
CA ARG A 2 4.98 -65.34 20.73
C ARG A 2 4.41 -64.22 21.61
N ARG A 3 3.25 -63.72 21.15
CA ARG A 3 2.28 -62.82 21.79
C ARG A 3 1.60 -63.46 23.02
N LYS A 4 0.96 -62.56 23.80
CA LYS A 4 -0.35 -62.65 24.51
C LYS A 4 -0.28 -62.72 26.04
N LEU A 5 -1.14 -61.91 26.69
CA LEU A 5 -2.25 -62.22 27.63
C LEU A 5 -2.89 -60.85 28.02
N ALA A 6 -4.19 -60.50 27.92
CA ALA A 6 -5.47 -61.08 28.42
C ALA A 6 -5.48 -61.16 29.97
N LEU A 7 -6.48 -60.78 30.78
CA LEU A 7 -7.84 -60.21 30.67
C LEU A 7 -8.34 -59.90 32.12
N SER A 8 -9.25 -58.92 32.30
CA SER A 8 -10.31 -58.75 33.34
C SER A 8 -10.09 -59.01 34.85
N LEU A 9 -10.55 -58.07 35.70
CA LEU A 9 -11.64 -58.32 36.67
C LEU A 9 -12.28 -57.04 37.23
N ILE A 10 -13.56 -57.16 37.62
CA ILE A 10 -14.55 -56.15 38.01
C ILE A 10 -14.87 -56.27 39.52
N CYS A 11 -15.19 -55.11 40.13
CA CYS A 11 -16.12 -54.85 41.26
C CYS A 11 -15.79 -55.10 42.75
N HIS A 12 -16.03 -54.01 43.53
CA HIS A 12 -16.88 -53.83 44.73
C HIS A 12 -16.12 -53.14 45.89
N LEU A 13 -16.37 -51.87 46.26
CA LEU A 13 -17.52 -51.18 46.90
C LEU A 13 -17.68 -51.41 48.41
N LEU A 14 -17.99 -50.29 49.09
CA LEU A 14 -18.45 -50.04 50.48
C LEU A 14 -17.33 -49.62 51.46
N LEU A 15 -17.47 -48.64 52.37
CA LEU A 15 -18.33 -47.46 52.61
C LEU A 15 -18.01 -47.06 54.07
N THR A 16 -17.80 -45.78 54.40
CA THR A 16 -18.26 -45.06 55.64
C THR A 16 -17.65 -43.64 55.60
N ALA A 17 -18.37 -42.54 55.39
CA ALA A 17 -19.49 -41.91 56.12
C ALA A 17 -19.03 -40.83 57.13
N CYS A 18 -19.68 -39.66 57.04
CA CYS A 18 -19.72 -38.44 57.87
C CYS A 18 -19.19 -37.23 57.09
N GLY A 19 -19.91 -36.12 56.88
CA GLY A 19 -21.21 -35.66 57.33
C GLY A 19 -21.55 -34.38 56.54
N THR A 20 -22.80 -33.96 56.62
CA THR A 20 -23.43 -32.84 55.91
C THR A 20 -22.90 -31.47 56.35
N ASP A 21 -22.62 -30.56 55.42
CA ASP A 21 -23.30 -29.25 55.27
C ASP A 21 -22.55 -28.26 54.37
N ASN A 22 -23.35 -27.43 53.70
CA ASN A 22 -23.03 -26.46 52.65
C ASN A 22 -21.76 -25.63 52.84
N ALA A 23 -20.87 -25.70 51.84
CA ALA A 23 -19.86 -24.67 51.59
C ALA A 23 -19.97 -24.18 50.14
N SER A 24 -20.19 -22.87 50.03
CA SER A 24 -20.13 -22.00 48.86
C SER A 24 -19.28 -22.51 47.69
N SER A 25 -19.90 -22.60 46.50
CA SER A 25 -19.17 -22.67 45.24
C SER A 25 -18.48 -21.33 44.98
N THR A 26 -17.29 -21.15 45.52
CA THR A 26 -16.38 -20.11 45.06
C THR A 26 -15.85 -20.56 43.70
N ASN A 27 -16.39 -19.99 42.62
CA ASN A 27 -15.72 -20.03 41.33
C ASN A 27 -14.29 -19.49 41.53
N PRO A 28 -13.25 -20.15 41.00
CA PRO A 28 -11.93 -19.56 40.98
C PRO A 28 -12.02 -18.22 40.24
N PRO A 29 -11.37 -17.15 40.72
CA PRO A 29 -11.38 -15.88 40.02
C PRO A 29 -10.84 -16.10 38.60
N PRO A 30 -11.34 -15.35 37.60
CA PRO A 30 -10.78 -15.42 36.25
C PRO A 30 -9.28 -15.20 36.37
N SER A 31 -8.50 -16.18 35.93
CA SER A 31 -7.05 -16.06 35.89
C SER A 31 -6.72 -14.83 35.04
N THR A 32 -6.07 -13.84 35.65
CA THR A 32 -5.40 -12.75 34.95
C THR A 32 -4.56 -13.40 33.84
N PRO A 33 -4.73 -13.01 32.56
CA PRO A 33 -3.91 -13.57 31.50
C PRO A 33 -2.45 -13.24 31.82
N GLU A 34 -1.60 -14.25 31.98
CA GLU A 34 -0.18 -14.02 32.23
C GLU A 34 0.42 -13.24 31.05
N PRO A 35 1.00 -12.04 31.29
CA PRO A 35 1.81 -11.37 30.29
C PRO A 35 3.06 -12.23 30.03
N GLY A 36 3.29 -12.63 28.78
CA GLY A 36 4.51 -13.37 28.42
C GLY A 36 4.40 -14.40 27.31
N ARG A 37 3.22 -14.66 26.72
CA ARG A 37 3.16 -15.50 25.51
C ARG A 37 3.56 -14.67 24.29
N GLY A 38 4.63 -15.07 23.60
CA GLY A 38 4.98 -14.54 22.29
C GLY A 38 3.80 -14.64 21.29
N LEU A 39 3.92 -13.98 20.14
CA LEU A 39 2.91 -14.10 19.10
C LEU A 39 2.82 -15.54 18.61
N ILE A 40 1.59 -16.09 18.59
CA ILE A 40 1.30 -17.45 18.13
C ILE A 40 0.59 -17.34 16.80
N GLY A 41 1.22 -17.88 15.75
CA GLY A 41 0.66 -17.94 14.40
C GLY A 41 0.60 -19.37 13.86
N SER A 42 0.06 -19.50 12.66
CA SER A 42 0.05 -20.71 11.86
C SER A 42 0.41 -20.38 10.40
N ARG A 43 0.82 -21.38 9.63
CA ARG A 43 1.08 -21.21 8.20
C ARG A 43 -0.19 -21.47 7.39
N ALA A 44 -0.54 -20.57 6.47
CA ALA A 44 -1.59 -20.79 5.46
C ALA A 44 -0.93 -21.05 4.11
N ASN A 45 -1.42 -22.05 3.39
CA ASN A 45 -1.03 -22.27 1.99
C ASN A 45 -1.88 -21.37 1.09
N PRO A 46 -1.27 -20.45 0.30
CA PRO A 46 -2.02 -19.58 -0.61
C PRO A 46 -2.86 -20.31 -1.66
N VAL A 47 -2.48 -21.54 -2.06
CA VAL A 47 -3.28 -22.37 -3.01
C VAL A 47 -4.70 -22.63 -2.50
N LEU A 48 -4.92 -22.58 -1.18
CA LEU A 48 -6.23 -22.81 -0.56
C LEU A 48 -7.07 -21.54 -0.43
N PHE A 49 -6.53 -20.38 -0.81
CA PHE A 49 -7.27 -19.13 -0.83
C PHE A 49 -8.26 -19.08 -1.98
N ARG A 50 -9.26 -18.20 -1.89
CA ARG A 50 -10.23 -18.01 -2.97
C ARG A 50 -9.57 -17.32 -4.17
N ASN A 51 -8.72 -16.35 -3.90
CA ASN A 51 -7.71 -15.87 -4.83
C ASN A 51 -6.38 -16.53 -4.46
N PRO A 52 -5.88 -17.51 -5.24
CA PRO A 52 -4.63 -18.18 -4.93
C PRO A 52 -3.40 -17.29 -5.13
N TYR A 53 -3.50 -16.16 -5.84
CA TYR A 53 -2.40 -15.22 -6.05
C TYR A 53 -2.71 -13.80 -5.53
N PRO A 54 -3.12 -13.61 -4.26
CA PRO A 54 -3.51 -12.27 -3.78
C PRO A 54 -2.30 -11.33 -3.64
N GLN A 55 -1.08 -11.84 -3.75
CA GLN A 55 0.15 -11.05 -3.75
C GLN A 55 0.40 -10.29 -5.05
N ILE A 56 -0.25 -10.68 -6.15
CA ILE A 56 -0.14 -10.01 -7.44
C ILE A 56 -1.26 -8.96 -7.50
N PRO A 57 -0.99 -7.66 -7.23
CA PRO A 57 -2.05 -6.66 -7.18
C PRO A 57 -2.76 -6.52 -8.52
N ALA A 58 -4.00 -6.04 -8.52
CA ALA A 58 -4.81 -5.91 -9.74
C ALA A 58 -4.12 -5.05 -10.82
N GLN A 59 -3.34 -4.06 -10.40
CA GLN A 59 -2.54 -3.18 -11.26
C GLN A 59 -1.52 -3.94 -12.13
N CYS A 60 -1.04 -5.12 -11.71
CA CYS A 60 -0.07 -5.91 -12.48
C CYS A 60 -0.67 -6.50 -13.76
N TYR A 61 -1.99 -6.65 -13.83
CA TYR A 61 -2.66 -7.30 -14.96
C TYR A 61 -3.05 -6.35 -16.10
N ILE A 62 -2.86 -5.04 -15.93
CA ILE A 62 -3.23 -4.02 -16.93
C ILE A 62 -2.37 -4.16 -18.19
N GLU A 63 -2.89 -3.74 -19.34
CA GLU A 63 -2.12 -3.54 -20.57
C GLU A 63 -1.36 -2.20 -20.57
N THR A 64 -0.16 -2.23 -21.13
CA THR A 64 0.73 -1.07 -21.36
C THR A 64 0.35 -0.22 -22.57
N SER A 65 -0.73 -0.60 -23.27
CA SER A 65 -1.17 0.04 -24.52
C SER A 65 -0.05 0.16 -25.55
N HIS A 66 0.53 -0.96 -25.99
CA HIS A 66 1.64 -0.97 -26.96
C HIS A 66 2.89 -0.23 -26.46
N GLY A 67 3.20 -0.38 -25.18
CA GLY A 67 4.35 0.27 -24.55
C GLY A 67 4.23 1.80 -24.42
N THR A 68 3.09 2.41 -24.79
CA THR A 68 2.86 3.86 -24.65
C THR A 68 2.68 4.29 -23.18
N GLN A 69 2.42 3.35 -22.28
CA GLN A 69 2.48 3.57 -20.83
C GLN A 69 3.20 2.43 -20.09
N ASN A 70 3.95 2.76 -19.05
CA ASN A 70 4.68 1.84 -18.19
C ASN A 70 4.39 2.13 -16.71
N ALA A 71 3.26 1.61 -16.21
CA ALA A 71 2.99 1.64 -14.77
C ALA A 71 3.89 0.65 -14.00
N CYS A 72 4.42 -0.38 -14.67
CA CYS A 72 5.22 -1.45 -14.07
C CYS A 72 6.51 -0.93 -13.41
N GLN A 73 7.18 0.06 -14.01
CA GLN A 73 8.44 0.64 -13.49
C GLN A 73 8.34 1.20 -12.06
N TYR A 74 7.13 1.55 -11.63
CA TYR A 74 6.87 2.11 -10.32
C TYR A 74 6.84 1.06 -9.20
N CYS A 75 6.82 -0.23 -9.57
CA CYS A 75 6.98 -1.36 -8.65
C CYS A 75 8.24 -2.17 -8.98
N HIS A 76 8.55 -2.30 -10.28
CA HIS A 76 9.59 -3.18 -10.80
C HIS A 76 10.79 -2.36 -11.28
N THR A 77 11.80 -2.21 -10.43
CA THR A 77 13.05 -1.49 -10.70
C THR A 77 14.22 -2.27 -10.09
N ASN A 78 15.44 -1.94 -10.52
CA ASN A 78 16.69 -2.43 -9.93
C ASN A 78 17.31 -1.42 -8.96
N ALA A 79 16.81 -0.18 -8.91
CA ALA A 79 17.57 0.94 -8.36
C ALA A 79 17.81 0.88 -6.84
N PRO A 80 16.83 0.57 -5.97
CA PRO A 80 17.11 0.40 -4.54
C PRO A 80 18.13 -0.70 -4.24
N TYR A 81 18.06 -1.82 -4.96
CA TYR A 81 19.04 -2.91 -4.82
C TYR A 81 20.45 -2.46 -5.22
N GLN A 82 20.59 -1.83 -6.39
CA GLN A 82 21.88 -1.33 -6.87
C GLN A 82 22.46 -0.23 -5.96
N ALA A 83 21.60 0.57 -5.32
CA ALA A 83 21.99 1.61 -4.38
C ALA A 83 22.31 1.06 -2.96
N GLY A 84 22.12 -0.25 -2.72
CA GLY A 84 22.28 -0.84 -1.38
C GLY A 84 21.27 -0.33 -0.36
N LEU A 85 20.04 -0.01 -0.81
CA LEU A 85 19.00 0.60 0.02
C LEU A 85 17.91 -0.42 0.39
N GLY A 86 18.24 -1.33 1.33
CA GLY A 86 17.23 -2.13 2.03
C GLY A 86 16.34 -3.01 1.14
N ASN A 87 16.78 -3.36 -0.07
CA ASN A 87 16.03 -4.14 -1.06
C ASN A 87 16.93 -5.21 -1.69
N ASN A 88 16.42 -6.43 -1.88
CA ASN A 88 17.15 -7.53 -2.53
C ASN A 88 16.37 -8.17 -3.69
N ASN A 89 15.47 -7.42 -4.33
CA ASN A 89 14.53 -7.92 -5.31
C ASN A 89 14.54 -7.08 -6.60
N PRO A 90 15.66 -7.06 -7.35
CA PRO A 90 15.77 -6.29 -8.58
C PRO A 90 14.94 -6.94 -9.70
N GLN A 91 13.85 -6.28 -10.09
CA GLN A 91 12.77 -6.86 -10.92
C GLN A 91 12.73 -6.38 -12.37
N ALA A 92 13.74 -5.61 -12.79
CA ALA A 92 13.85 -5.10 -14.15
C ALA A 92 15.05 -5.75 -14.88
N GLY A 93 15.13 -7.09 -14.81
CA GLY A 93 16.05 -7.91 -15.63
C GLY A 93 17.47 -8.08 -15.09
N LEU A 94 17.80 -7.57 -13.89
CA LEU A 94 19.15 -7.72 -13.33
C LEU A 94 19.43 -9.14 -12.80
N GLU A 95 18.41 -9.84 -12.32
CA GLU A 95 18.49 -11.25 -11.91
C GLU A 95 17.62 -12.09 -12.84
N ALA A 96 18.24 -12.95 -13.63
CA ALA A 96 17.58 -13.73 -14.68
C ALA A 96 16.44 -14.61 -14.13
N ARG A 97 16.56 -15.12 -12.89
CA ARG A 97 15.51 -15.94 -12.27
C ARG A 97 14.29 -15.16 -11.80
N ILE A 98 14.42 -13.85 -11.60
CA ILE A 98 13.30 -12.95 -11.30
C ILE A 98 12.67 -12.46 -12.61
N GLY A 99 13.48 -12.30 -13.66
CA GLY A 99 13.07 -11.82 -14.97
C GLY A 99 12.96 -10.29 -15.05
N ASN A 100 12.35 -9.82 -16.14
CA ASN A 100 12.11 -8.39 -16.37
C ASN A 100 10.60 -8.10 -16.43
N LEU A 101 10.04 -7.75 -15.28
CA LEU A 101 8.61 -7.52 -15.11
C LEU A 101 8.11 -6.20 -15.74
N GLN A 102 9.03 -5.38 -16.27
CA GLN A 102 8.64 -4.28 -17.16
C GLN A 102 8.45 -4.74 -18.60
N LEU A 103 9.09 -5.83 -19.03
CA LEU A 103 9.08 -6.29 -20.43
C LEU A 103 8.12 -7.45 -20.65
N GLU A 104 7.85 -8.26 -19.62
CA GLU A 104 7.05 -9.47 -19.73
C GLU A 104 6.11 -9.65 -18.53
N TYR A 105 4.88 -10.15 -18.79
CA TYR A 105 3.97 -10.62 -17.73
C TYR A 105 4.38 -12.02 -17.28
N ALA A 106 5.55 -12.11 -16.63
CA ALA A 106 6.17 -13.36 -16.19
C ALA A 106 5.58 -13.89 -14.87
N PHE A 107 4.25 -14.02 -14.80
CA PHE A 107 3.57 -14.53 -13.61
C PHE A 107 3.85 -16.03 -13.45
N ALA A 108 4.67 -16.38 -12.46
CA ALA A 108 5.06 -17.76 -12.18
C ALA A 108 4.01 -18.46 -11.30
N PRO A 109 3.66 -19.72 -11.59
CA PRO A 109 2.83 -20.51 -10.69
C PRO A 109 3.65 -20.93 -9.45
N TYR A 110 2.96 -21.25 -8.35
CA TYR A 110 3.65 -21.80 -7.18
C TYR A 110 4.33 -23.15 -7.44
N ASP A 111 3.67 -23.99 -8.24
CA ASP A 111 4.17 -25.27 -8.71
C ASP A 111 3.37 -25.76 -9.93
N ASN A 112 3.74 -26.93 -10.47
CA ASN A 112 3.11 -27.51 -11.66
C ASN A 112 1.68 -28.06 -11.43
N THR A 113 1.15 -27.99 -10.22
CA THR A 113 -0.20 -28.41 -9.85
C THR A 113 -1.09 -27.25 -9.38
N ALA A 114 -0.49 -26.10 -9.05
CA ALA A 114 -1.20 -24.91 -8.64
C ALA A 114 -2.06 -24.32 -9.79
N PRO A 115 -3.13 -23.57 -9.46
CA PRO A 115 -3.81 -22.68 -10.40
C PRO A 115 -2.80 -21.77 -11.11
N LEU A 116 -3.10 -21.30 -12.31
CA LEU A 116 -2.18 -20.46 -13.07
C LEU A 116 -2.21 -19.02 -12.56
N ALA A 117 -1.03 -18.45 -12.27
CA ALA A 117 -0.90 -17.06 -11.84
C ALA A 117 -1.32 -16.04 -12.92
N THR A 118 -1.35 -16.48 -14.18
CA THR A 118 -1.80 -15.65 -15.31
C THR A 118 -3.30 -15.44 -15.35
N ILE A 119 -4.09 -16.19 -14.58
CA ILE A 119 -5.54 -15.97 -14.43
C ILE A 119 -5.75 -14.82 -13.45
N ASN A 120 -6.52 -13.82 -13.87
CA ASN A 120 -6.83 -12.67 -13.04
C ASN A 120 -8.07 -12.94 -12.17
N HIS A 121 -7.86 -13.03 -10.86
CA HIS A 121 -8.91 -13.33 -9.87
C HIS A 121 -9.56 -12.08 -9.26
N TRP A 122 -9.18 -10.87 -9.67
CA TRP A 122 -9.69 -9.61 -9.13
C TRP A 122 -11.07 -9.24 -9.71
N GLN A 123 -12.08 -10.09 -9.44
CA GLN A 123 -13.41 -9.98 -10.02
C GLN A 123 -14.10 -8.62 -9.74
N ASN A 124 -13.88 -8.00 -8.59
CA ASN A 124 -14.51 -6.71 -8.29
C ASN A 124 -14.02 -5.59 -9.22
N THR A 125 -12.79 -5.70 -9.72
CA THR A 125 -12.19 -4.78 -10.69
C THR A 125 -12.53 -5.18 -12.13
N LEU A 126 -12.45 -6.48 -12.45
CA LEU A 126 -12.67 -7.01 -13.80
C LEU A 126 -14.13 -7.01 -14.22
N GLN A 127 -15.03 -7.29 -13.28
CA GLN A 127 -16.47 -7.43 -13.49
C GLN A 127 -17.24 -6.65 -12.41
N PRO A 128 -17.21 -5.30 -12.42
CA PRO A 128 -17.89 -4.49 -11.39
C PRO A 128 -19.40 -4.79 -11.29
N GLU A 129 -20.02 -5.26 -12.37
CA GLU A 129 -21.40 -5.76 -12.38
C GLU A 129 -21.62 -6.96 -11.47
N ALA A 130 -20.65 -7.87 -11.34
CA ALA A 130 -20.76 -9.03 -10.45
C ALA A 130 -20.81 -8.58 -8.98
N LEU A 131 -20.05 -7.53 -8.62
CA LEU A 131 -20.14 -6.92 -7.30
C LEU A 131 -21.50 -6.27 -7.07
N ARG A 132 -22.02 -5.52 -8.06
CA ARG A 132 -23.38 -4.94 -7.97
C ARG A 132 -24.45 -6.02 -7.77
N GLN A 133 -24.37 -7.14 -8.51
CA GLN A 133 -25.28 -8.26 -8.33
C GLN A 133 -25.14 -8.91 -6.94
N ALA A 134 -23.92 -9.01 -6.41
CA ALA A 134 -23.70 -9.51 -5.05
C ALA A 134 -24.30 -8.59 -3.96
N VAL A 135 -24.37 -7.28 -4.20
CA VAL A 135 -25.06 -6.35 -3.29
C VAL A 135 -26.58 -6.52 -3.40
N LEU A 136 -27.11 -6.61 -4.62
CA LEU A 136 -28.54 -6.82 -4.86
C LEU A 136 -29.05 -8.13 -4.24
N SER A 137 -28.25 -9.20 -4.28
CA SER A 137 -28.62 -10.49 -3.65
C SER A 137 -28.69 -10.45 -2.12
N LEU A 138 -28.09 -9.43 -1.48
CA LEU A 138 -28.24 -9.15 -0.05
C LEU A 138 -29.50 -8.32 0.26
N GLY A 139 -30.29 -7.94 -0.75
CA GLY A 139 -31.46 -7.07 -0.59
C GLY A 139 -31.10 -5.62 -0.28
N ILE A 140 -29.86 -5.19 -0.60
CA ILE A 140 -29.36 -3.85 -0.32
C ILE A 140 -29.51 -2.96 -1.56
N ASP A 141 -30.20 -1.83 -1.41
CA ASP A 141 -30.22 -0.77 -2.42
C ASP A 141 -29.11 0.26 -2.13
N SER A 142 -28.05 0.22 -2.93
CA SER A 142 -26.92 1.16 -2.79
C SER A 142 -27.18 2.55 -3.38
N THR A 143 -28.26 2.76 -4.14
CA THR A 143 -28.56 4.04 -4.80
C THR A 143 -29.01 5.13 -3.84
N HIS A 144 -29.52 4.74 -2.66
CA HIS A 144 -29.99 5.63 -1.60
C HIS A 144 -28.95 5.89 -0.50
N TRP A 145 -27.71 5.42 -0.66
CA TRP A 145 -26.68 5.66 0.35
C TRP A 145 -26.27 7.13 0.41
N ASP A 146 -26.44 7.73 1.59
CA ASP A 146 -25.77 8.99 1.92
C ASP A 146 -24.30 8.71 2.26
N MET A 147 -23.47 8.77 1.22
CA MET A 147 -22.04 8.54 1.36
C MET A 147 -21.31 9.70 2.05
N GLN A 148 -21.84 10.92 2.01
CA GLN A 148 -21.21 12.05 2.68
C GLN A 148 -21.31 11.90 4.20
N THR A 149 -22.50 11.55 4.70
CA THR A 149 -22.68 11.22 6.12
C THR A 149 -21.86 9.99 6.49
N TYR A 150 -21.86 8.94 5.64
CA TYR A 150 -21.11 7.71 5.90
C TYR A 150 -19.61 7.97 6.15
N ILE A 151 -18.92 8.69 5.25
CA ILE A 151 -17.46 8.92 5.39
C ILE A 151 -17.11 9.85 6.57
N ARG A 152 -18.06 10.61 7.08
CA ARG A 152 -17.88 11.50 8.24
C ARG A 152 -18.11 10.81 9.59
N GLN A 153 -18.62 9.58 9.59
CA GLN A 153 -18.78 8.79 10.81
C GLN A 153 -17.44 8.20 11.26
N ASP A 154 -17.12 8.34 12.54
CA ASP A 154 -15.98 7.64 13.13
C ASP A 154 -16.26 6.13 13.25
N ASN A 155 -15.26 5.32 12.88
CA ASN A 155 -15.19 3.91 13.18
C ASN A 155 -13.82 3.51 13.78
N TRP A 156 -12.93 4.48 14.02
CA TRP A 156 -11.59 4.23 14.54
C TRP A 156 -11.57 4.26 16.07
N GLN A 157 -12.27 5.19 16.72
CA GLN A 157 -12.22 5.30 18.18
C GLN A 157 -12.72 4.02 18.86
N ALA A 158 -13.82 3.45 18.36
CA ALA A 158 -14.40 2.21 18.87
C ALA A 158 -13.45 1.01 18.70
N ALA A 159 -12.64 0.98 17.64
CA ALA A 159 -11.62 -0.04 17.43
C ALA A 159 -10.45 0.14 18.40
N PHE A 160 -9.96 1.38 18.56
CA PHE A 160 -8.86 1.68 19.49
C PHE A 160 -9.22 1.31 20.94
N GLN A 161 -10.47 1.53 21.36
CA GLN A 161 -10.94 1.16 22.70
C GLN A 161 -10.91 -0.36 22.99
N GLN A 162 -10.81 -1.21 21.96
CA GLN A 162 -10.71 -2.65 22.12
C GLN A 162 -9.26 -3.14 22.33
N ARG A 163 -8.26 -2.27 22.16
CA ARG A 163 -6.86 -2.58 22.47
C ARG A 163 -6.72 -2.81 23.99
N PRO A 164 -6.25 -3.98 24.45
CA PRO A 164 -6.35 -4.35 25.88
C PRO A 164 -5.22 -3.83 26.78
N ALA A 165 -4.17 -3.21 26.21
CA ALA A 165 -2.99 -2.76 26.96
C ALA A 165 -2.58 -1.33 26.58
N SER A 166 -1.55 -0.81 27.24
CA SER A 166 -1.03 0.53 27.02
C SER A 166 -0.78 0.82 25.52
N PRO A 167 -1.17 2.01 25.02
CA PRO A 167 -0.80 2.44 23.66
C PRO A 167 0.69 2.77 23.51
N THR A 168 1.44 2.84 24.61
CA THR A 168 2.89 3.10 24.60
C THR A 168 3.72 1.85 24.31
N THR A 169 3.11 0.67 24.28
CA THR A 169 3.78 -0.59 23.89
C THR A 169 3.40 -0.97 22.47
N TRP A 170 4.29 -1.65 21.75
CA TRP A 170 4.02 -2.17 20.42
C TRP A 170 3.06 -3.39 20.47
N ASP A 171 3.33 -4.31 21.40
CA ASP A 171 2.52 -5.51 21.67
C ASP A 171 1.70 -5.31 22.94
N ALA A 172 0.41 -5.63 22.88
CA ALA A 172 -0.45 -5.62 24.05
C ALA A 172 -0.20 -6.82 24.99
N GLY A 173 0.45 -7.89 24.51
CA GLY A 173 0.85 -9.06 25.30
C GLY A 173 -0.29 -9.96 25.76
N LEU A 174 -1.54 -9.59 25.46
CA LEU A 174 -2.75 -10.30 25.86
C LEU A 174 -3.41 -10.99 24.64
N PRO A 175 -3.91 -12.23 24.78
CA PRO A 175 -4.69 -12.89 23.72
C PRO A 175 -5.95 -12.08 23.40
N SER A 176 -5.92 -11.32 22.32
CA SER A 176 -7.03 -10.49 21.83
C SER A 176 -6.93 -10.34 20.32
N GLU A 177 -8.07 -10.22 19.65
CA GLU A 177 -8.15 -9.86 18.22
C GLU A 177 -7.47 -8.51 17.93
N TRP A 178 -7.39 -7.64 18.94
CA TRP A 178 -6.86 -6.28 18.87
C TRP A 178 -5.43 -6.15 19.42
N ARG A 179 -4.74 -7.27 19.66
CA ARG A 179 -3.41 -7.32 20.27
C ARG A 179 -2.40 -6.41 19.56
N LEU A 180 -2.44 -6.38 18.23
CA LEU A 180 -1.55 -5.58 17.37
C LEU A 180 -2.25 -4.38 16.71
N PHE A 181 -3.40 -3.95 17.23
CA PHE A 181 -3.98 -2.67 16.83
C PHE A 181 -3.05 -1.54 17.28
N PRO A 182 -2.64 -0.60 16.41
CA PRO A 182 -1.60 0.36 16.76
C PRO A 182 -2.00 1.20 17.98
N GLY A 183 -1.01 1.50 18.84
CA GLY A 183 -1.16 2.40 19.97
C GLY A 183 -1.23 3.88 19.56
N LEU A 184 -2.01 4.19 18.54
CA LEU A 184 -2.25 5.52 17.99
C LEU A 184 -3.73 5.87 18.20
N ASP A 185 -4.02 6.65 19.24
CA ASP A 185 -5.39 7.05 19.58
C ASP A 185 -5.87 8.12 18.60
N PRO A 186 -6.99 7.91 17.87
CA PRO A 186 -7.55 8.96 16.99
C PRO A 186 -7.91 10.25 17.74
N ALA A 187 -8.16 10.19 19.06
CA ALA A 187 -8.42 11.39 19.87
C ALA A 187 -7.21 12.32 20.01
N ASP A 188 -5.98 11.80 19.80
CA ASP A 188 -4.74 12.59 19.88
C ASP A 188 -4.32 13.18 18.53
N LEU A 189 -5.13 12.97 17.48
CA LEU A 189 -4.86 13.40 16.13
C LEU A 189 -5.74 14.58 15.70
N PRO A 190 -5.28 15.41 14.74
CA PRO A 190 -4.01 15.33 14.01
C PRO A 190 -2.78 15.65 14.87
N ALA A 191 -1.61 15.25 14.37
CA ALA A 191 -0.33 15.67 14.92
C ALA A 191 -0.17 17.20 14.92
N LYS A 192 0.70 17.71 15.81
CA LYS A 192 1.03 19.14 15.84
C LYS A 192 1.91 19.55 14.65
N SER A 193 2.19 20.84 14.52
CA SER A 193 2.91 21.41 13.36
C SER A 193 4.35 20.92 13.18
N ASP A 194 4.96 20.37 14.23
CA ASP A 194 6.28 19.71 14.21
C ASP A 194 6.21 18.21 13.89
N GLY A 195 4.99 17.74 13.61
CA GLY A 195 4.65 16.36 13.29
C GLY A 195 4.46 15.47 14.51
N PHE A 196 4.77 15.90 15.73
CA PHE A 196 4.63 15.04 16.90
C PHE A 196 3.18 14.94 17.36
N VAL A 197 2.76 13.71 17.66
CA VAL A 197 1.45 13.41 18.25
C VAL A 197 1.54 13.59 19.76
N ARG A 198 0.75 14.52 20.28
CA ARG A 198 0.67 14.89 21.70
C ARG A 198 -0.71 14.57 22.25
N SER A 199 -0.74 13.89 23.39
CA SER A 199 -1.97 13.58 24.11
C SER A 199 -2.17 14.49 25.31
N VAL A 200 -3.43 14.78 25.63
CA VAL A 200 -3.81 15.33 26.94
C VAL A 200 -4.00 14.23 28.00
N GLN A 201 -4.01 12.96 27.58
CA GLN A 201 -4.19 11.80 28.45
C GLN A 201 -2.82 11.20 28.79
N ALA A 202 -2.43 11.23 30.06
CA ALA A 202 -1.13 10.70 30.51
C ALA A 202 -0.91 9.22 30.12
N LYS A 203 -1.98 8.41 30.12
CA LYS A 203 -1.93 6.98 29.72
C LYS A 203 -1.49 6.76 28.25
N ASN A 204 -1.64 7.76 27.39
CA ASN A 204 -1.23 7.68 25.99
C ASN A 204 0.23 8.13 25.80
N GLY A 205 0.82 8.74 26.83
CA GLY A 205 2.14 9.35 26.83
C GLY A 205 3.29 8.45 27.23
N ILE A 206 4.43 8.61 26.56
CA ILE A 206 5.74 8.07 26.99
C ILE A 206 6.37 9.01 28.03
N PHE A 207 6.35 10.32 27.76
CA PHE A 207 6.87 11.34 28.68
C PHE A 207 6.11 12.66 28.53
N GLN A 208 6.20 13.50 29.55
CA GLN A 208 5.53 14.79 29.58
C GLN A 208 6.37 15.85 28.88
N ASP A 209 5.71 16.65 28.03
CA ASP A 209 6.24 17.83 27.36
C ASP A 209 5.28 18.99 27.63
N GLU A 210 5.71 19.91 28.50
CA GLU A 210 4.87 20.96 29.07
C GLU A 210 3.58 20.43 29.75
N GLN A 211 2.40 20.79 29.22
CA GLN A 211 1.09 20.35 29.73
C GLN A 211 0.54 19.13 28.99
N THR A 212 1.28 18.60 28.02
CA THR A 212 0.87 17.47 27.18
C THR A 212 1.82 16.30 27.30
N TRP A 213 1.48 15.19 26.68
CA TRP A 213 2.26 13.97 26.72
C TRP A 213 2.67 13.54 25.32
N ILE A 214 3.97 13.31 25.11
CA ILE A 214 4.51 12.80 23.84
C ILE A 214 4.20 11.31 23.73
N THR A 215 3.46 10.92 22.68
CA THR A 215 3.08 9.52 22.43
C THR A 215 4.19 8.71 21.74
N GLY A 216 5.22 9.40 21.25
CA GLY A 216 6.32 8.86 20.44
C GLY A 216 6.03 8.82 18.94
N TRP A 217 4.77 8.95 18.51
CA TRP A 217 4.41 8.99 17.10
C TRP A 217 4.74 10.35 16.48
N ARG A 218 5.28 10.31 15.25
CA ARG A 218 5.49 11.49 14.41
C ARG A 218 4.92 11.28 13.01
N ALA A 219 4.13 12.23 12.54
CA ALA A 219 3.48 12.21 11.24
C ALA A 219 4.47 12.40 10.09
N ILE A 220 4.17 11.76 8.95
CA ILE A 220 4.98 11.79 7.73
C ILE A 220 4.15 12.35 6.58
N ASN A 221 4.65 13.42 5.97
CA ASN A 221 4.14 13.99 4.72
C ASN A 221 5.15 13.72 3.60
N PHE A 222 4.65 13.23 2.47
CA PHE A 222 5.48 12.72 1.38
C PHE A 222 4.86 13.07 0.04
N MET A 223 5.67 13.04 -1.03
CA MET A 223 5.15 13.27 -2.37
C MET A 223 4.10 12.19 -2.68
N PRO A 224 2.84 12.50 -3.01
CA PRO A 224 1.89 11.46 -3.40
C PRO A 224 2.41 10.68 -4.63
N TYR A 225 1.97 9.44 -4.77
CA TYR A 225 2.35 8.54 -5.86
C TYR A 225 1.12 7.88 -6.42
N GLY A 226 1.19 7.23 -7.58
CA GLY A 226 0.05 6.61 -8.26
C GLY A 226 -0.77 5.57 -7.46
N ILE A 227 -0.47 5.31 -6.18
CA ILE A 227 -1.27 4.56 -5.21
C ILE A 227 -1.60 5.46 -4.00
N PHE A 228 -2.85 5.41 -3.53
CA PHE A 228 -3.38 6.18 -2.39
C PHE A 228 -3.31 7.71 -2.55
N THR A 229 -3.71 8.20 -3.73
CA THR A 229 -4.03 9.61 -3.99
C THR A 229 -5.52 9.88 -3.82
N PRO A 230 -5.94 11.15 -3.67
CA PRO A 230 -7.36 11.48 -3.67
C PRO A 230 -8.07 10.97 -4.93
N MET A 231 -7.43 11.05 -6.11
CA MET A 231 -7.98 10.49 -7.36
C MET A 231 -8.25 8.97 -7.31
N THR A 232 -7.49 8.22 -6.51
CA THR A 232 -7.71 6.77 -6.34
C THR A 232 -8.82 6.43 -5.33
N GLY A 233 -9.44 7.43 -4.70
CA GLY A 233 -10.51 7.22 -3.71
C GLY A 233 -10.03 6.66 -2.37
N SER A 234 -8.73 6.78 -2.08
CA SER A 234 -8.13 6.34 -0.83
C SER A 234 -6.96 7.23 -0.46
N VAL A 235 -6.94 7.73 0.78
CA VAL A 235 -5.89 8.65 1.24
C VAL A 235 -5.29 8.18 2.57
N SER A 236 -4.05 8.54 2.84
CA SER A 236 -3.21 7.97 3.90
C SER A 236 -2.94 9.00 5.00
N GLY A 237 -2.95 8.56 6.24
CA GLY A 237 -2.10 9.12 7.29
C GLY A 237 -0.97 8.13 7.57
N ILE A 238 0.27 8.61 7.75
CA ILE A 238 1.42 7.76 8.08
C ILE A 238 2.12 8.34 9.30
N TYR A 239 2.41 7.49 10.27
CA TYR A 239 3.09 7.85 11.51
C TYR A 239 4.20 6.86 11.80
N ILE A 240 5.36 7.35 12.23
CA ILE A 240 6.50 6.54 12.67
C ILE A 240 6.73 6.72 14.17
N ARG A 241 7.13 5.64 14.85
CA ARG A 241 7.60 5.69 16.24
C ARG A 241 8.84 4.81 16.40
N LEU A 242 9.89 5.34 17.03
CA LEU A 242 11.07 4.57 17.44
C LEU A 242 10.96 4.13 18.90
N PRO A 243 11.70 3.10 19.33
CA PRO A 243 11.75 2.70 20.73
C PRO A 243 12.18 3.83 21.68
N GLN A 244 11.75 3.76 22.94
CA GLN A 244 12.04 4.80 23.95
C GLN A 244 13.53 5.18 24.10
N PRO A 245 14.53 4.27 23.99
CA PRO A 245 15.94 4.65 24.05
C PRO A 245 16.37 5.71 23.03
N PHE A 246 15.68 5.82 21.89
CA PHE A 246 15.93 6.86 20.87
C PHE A 246 15.43 8.25 21.29
N MET A 247 14.70 8.32 22.40
CA MET A 247 14.14 9.55 22.98
C MET A 247 14.79 9.91 24.32
N GLN A 248 15.76 9.10 24.78
CA GLN A 248 16.39 9.23 26.10
C GLN A 248 17.83 9.73 25.98
N ARG A 249 18.22 10.64 26.88
CA ARG A 249 19.62 10.93 27.17
C ARG A 249 20.30 9.71 27.80
N GLU A 250 21.62 9.75 27.91
CA GLU A 250 22.40 8.67 28.53
C GLU A 250 22.02 8.39 30.00
N ASP A 251 21.58 9.41 30.73
CA ASP A 251 21.08 9.28 32.11
C ASP A 251 19.65 8.70 32.20
N GLY A 252 19.00 8.44 31.07
CA GLY A 252 17.65 7.90 30.97
C GLY A 252 16.53 8.94 30.95
N SER A 253 16.83 10.24 31.14
CA SER A 253 15.84 11.31 31.00
C SER A 253 15.38 11.47 29.55
N PHE A 254 14.10 11.82 29.34
CA PHE A 254 13.56 12.01 28.00
C PHE A 254 13.90 13.40 27.43
N ASP A 255 14.17 13.48 26.13
CA ASP A 255 14.42 14.71 25.39
C ASP A 255 13.83 14.63 23.98
N LEU A 256 12.84 15.48 23.70
CA LEU A 256 12.17 15.55 22.40
C LEU A 256 13.11 16.00 21.27
N ASN A 257 14.05 16.91 21.55
CA ASN A 257 15.02 17.38 20.55
C ASN A 257 15.99 16.26 20.16
N LEU A 258 16.42 15.45 21.14
CA LEU A 258 17.23 14.26 20.89
C LEU A 258 16.47 13.26 20.03
N TYR A 259 15.18 13.05 20.31
CA TYR A 259 14.35 12.18 19.48
C TYR A 259 14.23 12.68 18.03
N ALA A 260 14.00 13.99 17.85
CA ALA A 260 13.99 14.61 16.53
C ALA A 260 15.32 14.41 15.78
N GLN A 261 16.46 14.57 16.45
CA GLN A 261 17.79 14.31 15.86
C GLN A 261 17.96 12.87 15.38
N ASN A 262 17.52 11.89 16.19
CA ASN A 262 17.58 10.48 15.81
C ASN A 262 16.66 10.16 14.62
N LEU A 263 15.47 10.76 14.56
CA LEU A 263 14.57 10.62 13.42
C LEU A 263 15.13 11.25 12.14
N ASP A 264 15.79 12.41 12.23
CA ASP A 264 16.41 13.08 11.09
C ASP A 264 17.65 12.30 10.57
N LEU A 265 18.40 11.64 11.47
CA LEU A 265 19.48 10.73 11.10
C LEU A 265 18.93 9.47 10.40
N LEU A 266 17.84 8.90 10.91
CA LEU A 266 17.14 7.78 10.26
C LEU A 266 16.59 8.18 8.87
N GLU A 267 15.99 9.37 8.74
CA GLU A 267 15.51 9.88 7.46
C GLU A 267 16.62 9.89 6.41
N ARG A 268 17.80 10.41 6.77
CA ARG A 268 18.96 10.43 5.87
C ARG A 268 19.46 9.03 5.55
N ALA A 269 19.45 8.11 6.51
CA ALA A 269 19.82 6.71 6.29
C ALA A 269 18.89 6.02 5.27
N ILE A 270 17.57 6.14 5.45
CA ILE A 270 16.58 5.52 4.56
C ILE A 270 16.61 6.16 3.17
N GLN A 271 16.78 7.47 3.09
CA GLN A 271 16.80 8.18 1.81
C GLN A 271 18.16 8.15 1.10
N GLY A 272 19.15 7.39 1.60
CA GLY A 272 20.49 7.32 1.01
C GLY A 272 21.18 8.69 0.95
N ARG A 273 21.11 9.46 2.04
CA ARG A 273 21.65 10.82 2.19
C ARG A 273 22.69 10.94 3.32
N LEU A 274 23.17 9.83 3.87
CA LEU A 274 24.22 9.88 4.90
C LEU A 274 25.51 10.47 4.31
N LEU A 275 26.12 11.38 5.06
CA LEU A 275 27.41 11.99 4.77
C LEU A 275 28.50 11.30 5.58
N ALA A 276 29.76 11.40 5.14
CA ALA A 276 30.90 10.86 5.89
C ALA A 276 31.09 11.50 7.28
N THR A 277 30.52 12.70 7.48
CA THR A 277 30.53 13.43 8.75
C THR A 277 29.38 13.05 9.67
N ASP A 278 28.43 12.25 9.20
CA ASP A 278 27.28 11.86 10.01
C ASP A 278 27.68 10.83 11.08
N PRO A 279 26.99 10.85 12.24
CA PRO A 279 27.20 9.83 13.26
C PRO A 279 26.94 8.43 12.69
N THR A 280 27.85 7.50 13.00
CA THR A 280 27.71 6.08 12.64
C THR A 280 26.78 5.32 13.58
N HIS A 281 26.37 5.95 14.68
CA HIS A 281 25.44 5.44 15.69
C HIS A 281 24.44 6.54 16.06
N TYR A 282 23.27 6.13 16.55
CA TYR A 282 22.28 7.07 17.09
C TYR A 282 22.81 7.78 18.35
N VAL A 283 22.16 8.86 18.77
CA VAL A 283 22.59 9.64 19.95
C VAL A 283 21.78 9.29 21.20
N GLY A 284 22.32 9.64 22.36
CA GLY A 284 21.70 9.37 23.66
C GLY A 284 21.80 7.91 24.07
N LYS A 285 20.74 7.38 24.68
CA LYS A 285 20.71 5.99 25.14
C LYS A 285 20.74 4.96 24.00
N ALA A 286 20.43 5.39 22.78
CA ALA A 286 20.55 4.57 21.57
C ALA A 286 21.97 4.52 20.97
N GLN A 287 23.01 5.04 21.65
CA GLN A 287 24.38 5.12 21.13
C GLN A 287 25.07 3.80 20.77
N THR A 288 24.52 2.66 21.21
CA THR A 288 25.01 1.33 20.81
C THR A 288 24.35 0.80 19.54
N VAL A 289 23.35 1.49 19.00
CA VAL A 289 22.66 1.09 17.78
C VAL A 289 23.32 1.79 16.59
N ALA A 290 23.86 1.00 15.66
CA ALA A 290 24.48 1.50 14.44
C ALA A 290 23.43 2.08 13.49
N VAL A 291 23.78 3.16 12.81
CA VAL A 291 22.99 3.69 11.69
C VAL A 291 23.30 2.86 10.46
N GLN A 292 22.26 2.25 9.88
CA GLN A 292 22.38 1.38 8.72
C GLN A 292 21.72 2.06 7.53
N GLN A 293 22.45 2.16 6.42
CA GLN A 293 21.92 2.76 5.20
C GLN A 293 20.74 1.91 4.67
N GLY A 294 19.61 2.55 4.42
CA GLY A 294 18.42 1.89 3.89
C GLY A 294 17.69 0.94 4.84
N LEU A 295 18.05 0.85 6.13
CA LEU A 295 17.41 -0.05 7.11
C LEU A 295 16.89 0.70 8.35
N TYR A 296 15.77 0.22 8.88
CA TYR A 296 15.21 0.74 10.14
C TYR A 296 15.78 -0.01 11.35
N PRO A 297 15.98 0.67 12.50
CA PRO A 297 16.38 -0.01 13.72
C PRO A 297 15.27 -0.92 14.25
N LEU A 298 15.65 -1.96 14.99
CA LEU A 298 14.73 -2.83 15.71
C LEU A 298 13.72 -2.03 16.54
N GLY A 299 12.49 -2.51 16.55
CA GLY A 299 11.39 -1.91 17.28
C GLY A 299 10.79 -0.66 16.63
N THR A 300 11.22 -0.29 15.42
CA THR A 300 10.53 0.75 14.64
C THR A 300 9.09 0.34 14.36
N GLU A 301 8.17 1.28 14.56
CA GLU A 301 6.75 1.14 14.32
C GLU A 301 6.28 2.07 13.20
N PHE A 302 5.38 1.58 12.35
CA PHE A 302 4.59 2.42 11.44
C PHE A 302 3.10 2.19 11.65
N ALA A 303 2.32 3.27 11.75
CA ALA A 303 0.87 3.23 11.67
C ALA A 303 0.40 3.91 10.37
N HIS A 304 -0.49 3.24 9.65
CA HIS A 304 -1.05 3.69 8.37
C HIS A 304 -2.57 3.56 8.38
N PRO A 305 -3.31 4.52 8.95
CA PRO A 305 -4.74 4.66 8.69
C PRO A 305 -4.99 5.09 7.23
N LEU A 306 -5.77 4.30 6.49
CA LEU A 306 -6.31 4.66 5.18
C LEU A 306 -7.72 5.19 5.35
N HIS A 307 -7.98 6.37 4.82
CA HIS A 307 -9.26 7.06 4.88
C HIS A 307 -9.97 7.06 3.53
N TYR A 308 -11.28 7.31 3.56
CA TYR A 308 -12.00 7.76 2.38
C TYR A 308 -11.59 9.19 2.03
N VAL A 309 -11.96 9.61 0.82
CA VAL A 309 -11.73 10.97 0.31
C VAL A 309 -12.96 11.83 0.61
N ASP A 310 -12.84 12.75 1.56
CA ASP A 310 -13.77 13.87 1.74
C ASP A 310 -13.11 15.13 1.19
N VAL A 311 -13.49 15.55 -0.01
CA VAL A 311 -12.88 16.71 -0.67
C VAL A 311 -13.19 18.04 0.03
N GLN A 312 -14.11 18.07 0.99
CA GLN A 312 -14.32 19.26 1.82
C GLN A 312 -13.38 19.29 3.04
N ALA A 313 -12.62 18.21 3.29
CA ALA A 313 -11.68 18.11 4.41
C ALA A 313 -10.29 18.63 4.03
N ASP A 314 -9.93 19.81 4.52
CA ASP A 314 -8.58 20.37 4.41
C ASP A 314 -7.94 20.73 5.75
N GLY A 315 -8.57 20.31 6.85
CA GLY A 315 -8.10 20.51 8.22
C GLY A 315 -8.49 21.84 8.85
N ARG A 316 -9.21 22.74 8.15
CA ARG A 316 -9.66 24.03 8.70
C ARG A 316 -10.99 23.94 9.46
N ASP A 317 -11.90 23.07 9.02
CA ASP A 317 -13.21 22.85 9.66
C ASP A 317 -13.28 21.45 10.26
N THR A 318 -13.13 21.38 11.60
CA THR A 318 -13.16 20.12 12.33
C THR A 318 -14.53 19.46 12.29
N SER A 319 -15.63 20.17 12.00
CA SER A 319 -16.96 19.56 11.87
C SER A 319 -17.06 18.62 10.66
N ILE A 320 -16.27 18.89 9.61
CA ILE A 320 -16.12 18.01 8.44
C ILE A 320 -15.14 16.88 8.78
N SER A 321 -13.89 17.24 9.07
CA SER A 321 -12.84 16.32 9.46
C SER A 321 -11.69 17.10 10.10
N PRO A 322 -11.05 16.55 11.15
CA PRO A 322 -9.90 17.23 11.76
C PRO A 322 -8.63 17.11 10.91
N PHE A 323 -8.62 16.25 9.88
CA PHE A 323 -7.43 15.95 9.09
C PHE A 323 -7.30 16.84 7.84
N PRO A 324 -6.08 17.22 7.44
CA PRO A 324 -5.83 17.84 6.15
C PRO A 324 -5.86 16.83 5.00
N GLY A 325 -5.72 17.33 3.77
CA GLY A 325 -5.41 16.48 2.61
C GLY A 325 -6.54 15.53 2.20
N THR A 326 -7.79 15.98 2.27
CA THR A 326 -9.01 15.22 1.88
C THR A 326 -9.33 14.00 2.73
N ARG A 327 -8.68 13.82 3.89
CA ARG A 327 -8.91 12.66 4.75
C ARG A 327 -10.24 12.77 5.48
N SER A 328 -11.12 11.81 5.26
CA SER A 328 -12.39 11.68 6.00
C SER A 328 -12.16 11.28 7.46
N ARG A 329 -13.18 11.41 8.32
CA ARG A 329 -13.15 10.89 9.70
C ARG A 329 -13.11 9.36 9.73
N ARG A 330 -13.91 8.74 8.87
CA ARG A 330 -13.96 7.29 8.71
C ARG A 330 -12.66 6.74 8.12
N VAL A 331 -12.20 5.60 8.62
CA VAL A 331 -11.12 4.82 8.03
C VAL A 331 -11.66 3.60 7.28
N LYS A 332 -11.05 3.31 6.13
CA LYS A 332 -11.24 2.08 5.34
C LYS A 332 -10.47 0.93 5.98
N GLU A 333 -9.22 1.21 6.34
CA GLU A 333 -8.27 0.27 6.91
C GLU A 333 -7.35 0.96 7.92
N VAL A 334 -6.89 0.23 8.92
CA VAL A 334 -5.77 0.62 9.79
C VAL A 334 -4.69 -0.44 9.65
N ARG A 335 -3.55 -0.07 9.08
CA ARG A 335 -2.39 -0.94 8.90
C ARG A 335 -1.30 -0.57 9.89
N TYR A 336 -0.55 -1.56 10.32
CA TYR A 336 0.51 -1.39 11.31
C TYR A 336 1.71 -2.28 10.96
N MET A 337 2.92 -1.77 11.18
CA MET A 337 4.16 -2.50 10.99
C MET A 337 5.04 -2.37 12.22
N TYR A 338 5.71 -3.46 12.61
CA TYR A 338 6.70 -3.48 13.68
C TYR A 338 7.97 -4.24 13.24
N LYS A 339 9.15 -3.60 13.35
CA LYS A 339 10.44 -4.24 13.04
C LYS A 339 10.82 -5.19 14.16
N ALA A 340 10.48 -6.47 14.00
CA ALA A 340 10.62 -7.49 15.02
C ALA A 340 12.01 -8.17 15.00
N GLN A 341 12.68 -8.18 13.85
CA GLN A 341 13.97 -8.85 13.66
C GLN A 341 14.86 -8.05 12.72
N ASP A 342 16.17 -8.18 12.92
CA ASP A 342 17.14 -7.64 11.99
C ASP A 342 17.06 -8.42 10.68
N TRP A 343 17.11 -7.71 9.58
CA TRP A 343 17.13 -8.29 8.25
C TRP A 343 18.05 -7.47 7.37
N PHE A 344 19.06 -8.14 6.84
CA PHE A 344 20.14 -7.55 6.05
C PHE A 344 20.04 -8.09 4.62
N PRO A 345 19.49 -7.31 3.67
CA PRO A 345 19.25 -7.79 2.31
C PRO A 345 20.51 -8.33 1.62
N GLU A 346 21.68 -7.79 1.92
CA GLU A 346 22.97 -8.22 1.39
C GLU A 346 23.38 -9.65 1.81
N GLN A 347 22.83 -10.16 2.92
CA GLN A 347 23.03 -11.54 3.36
C GLN A 347 22.14 -12.51 2.56
N HIS A 348 21.19 -11.99 1.79
CA HIS A 348 20.21 -12.76 1.03
C HIS A 348 20.27 -12.35 -0.45
N ARG A 349 21.06 -13.08 -1.24
CA ARG A 349 21.19 -12.82 -2.68
C ARG A 349 19.82 -12.84 -3.39
N PRO A 350 19.59 -11.93 -4.36
CA PRO A 350 18.44 -12.01 -5.26
C PRO A 350 18.27 -13.39 -5.85
N SER A 351 17.03 -13.85 -5.94
CA SER A 351 16.70 -15.14 -6.54
C SER A 351 15.19 -15.31 -6.73
N GLU A 352 14.78 -16.54 -7.06
CA GLU A 352 13.38 -16.95 -7.13
C GLU A 352 12.64 -16.59 -5.84
N LYS A 353 11.46 -16.02 -6.02
CA LYS A 353 10.54 -15.67 -4.94
C LYS A 353 9.93 -16.93 -4.34
N THR A 354 9.76 -16.97 -3.03
CA THR A 354 9.19 -18.13 -2.31
C THR A 354 7.67 -18.00 -2.14
N GLU A 355 6.97 -17.61 -3.20
CA GLU A 355 5.55 -17.24 -3.13
C GLU A 355 4.63 -18.45 -2.84
N GLY A 356 5.07 -19.67 -3.18
CA GLY A 356 4.33 -20.91 -2.87
C GLY A 356 4.48 -21.41 -1.43
N THR A 357 5.27 -20.73 -0.60
CA THR A 357 5.47 -21.14 0.80
C THR A 357 4.34 -20.66 1.71
N GLY A 358 4.17 -21.33 2.84
CA GLY A 358 3.11 -21.01 3.77
C GLY A 358 3.32 -19.66 4.47
N ILE A 359 2.32 -18.79 4.40
CA ILE A 359 2.28 -17.46 5.05
C ILE A 359 2.08 -17.65 6.56
N TYR A 360 3.09 -17.28 7.35
CA TYR A 360 3.01 -17.33 8.80
C TYR A 360 2.26 -16.11 9.34
N GLY A 361 1.22 -16.34 10.13
CA GLY A 361 0.38 -15.28 10.66
C GLY A 361 -0.79 -15.80 11.49
N ASN A 362 -1.70 -14.90 11.86
CA ASN A 362 -2.89 -15.21 12.65
C ASN A 362 -4.09 -14.41 12.15
N ASP A 363 -5.09 -15.10 11.61
CA ASP A 363 -6.30 -14.47 11.05
C ASP A 363 -7.18 -13.82 12.12
N SER A 364 -7.25 -14.38 13.33
CA SER A 364 -8.07 -13.79 14.40
C SER A 364 -7.44 -12.56 15.01
N GLN A 365 -6.13 -12.34 14.83
CA GLN A 365 -5.40 -11.16 15.31
C GLN A 365 -4.93 -10.23 14.17
N GLY A 366 -5.19 -10.62 12.93
CA GLY A 366 -4.99 -9.79 11.75
C GLY A 366 -3.53 -9.51 11.38
N TRP A 367 -2.60 -10.43 11.65
CA TRP A 367 -1.17 -10.19 11.39
C TRP A 367 -0.47 -11.29 10.59
N VAL A 368 0.59 -10.89 9.90
CA VAL A 368 1.49 -11.74 9.10
C VAL A 368 2.95 -11.33 9.27
N ASP A 369 3.85 -12.30 9.14
CA ASP A 369 5.28 -12.08 8.95
C ASP A 369 5.57 -11.86 7.45
N ASN A 370 6.43 -10.90 7.12
CA ASN A 370 6.77 -10.57 5.73
C ASN A 370 8.09 -11.17 5.22
N GLY A 371 8.80 -11.96 6.01
CA GLY A 371 10.11 -12.51 5.69
C GLY A 371 11.27 -11.50 5.66
N ALA A 372 11.02 -10.21 5.90
CA ALA A 372 12.04 -9.14 5.92
C ALA A 372 12.16 -8.46 7.29
N GLY A 373 11.91 -9.23 8.35
CA GLY A 373 12.04 -8.79 9.74
C GLY A 373 10.88 -7.94 10.26
N TRP A 374 9.80 -7.79 9.49
CA TRP A 374 8.62 -7.04 9.90
C TRP A 374 7.42 -7.95 10.20
N LEU A 375 6.70 -7.58 11.26
CA LEU A 375 5.32 -8.02 11.48
C LEU A 375 4.39 -6.95 10.93
N LEU A 376 3.46 -7.35 10.07
CA LEU A 376 2.40 -6.49 9.54
C LEU A 376 1.08 -6.90 10.17
N ALA A 377 0.32 -5.93 10.65
CA ALA A 377 -1.07 -6.12 11.09
C ALA A 377 -2.01 -5.22 10.29
N GLY A 378 -3.23 -5.68 10.06
CA GLY A 378 -4.23 -4.95 9.31
C GLY A 378 -5.62 -5.14 9.88
N PHE A 379 -6.36 -4.05 9.92
CA PHE A 379 -7.76 -4.01 10.32
C PHE A 379 -8.56 -3.33 9.21
N ILE A 380 -9.70 -3.89 8.84
CA ILE A 380 -10.54 -3.43 7.72
C ILE A 380 -12.01 -3.42 8.15
N GLU A 381 -12.84 -2.66 7.45
CA GLU A 381 -14.27 -2.63 7.73
C GLU A 381 -14.95 -4.01 7.61
N ASP A 382 -15.76 -4.36 8.59
CA ASP A 382 -16.73 -5.44 8.54
C ASP A 382 -17.98 -5.01 7.77
N LYS A 383 -18.95 -5.92 7.60
CA LYS A 383 -20.17 -5.64 6.81
C LYS A 383 -21.02 -4.49 7.35
N ASN A 384 -20.85 -4.13 8.62
CA ASN A 384 -21.54 -3.02 9.30
C ASN A 384 -20.67 -1.75 9.31
N GLY A 385 -19.42 -1.85 8.88
CA GLY A 385 -18.47 -0.77 8.83
C GLY A 385 -17.66 -0.57 10.12
N ALA A 386 -17.79 -1.44 11.13
CA ALA A 386 -16.84 -1.46 12.24
C ALA A 386 -15.52 -2.08 11.77
N LEU A 387 -14.37 -1.73 12.37
CA LEU A 387 -13.13 -2.42 12.00
C LEU A 387 -13.12 -3.85 12.55
N ARG A 388 -12.45 -4.74 11.83
CA ARG A 388 -12.12 -6.12 12.22
C ARG A 388 -10.71 -6.48 11.78
N PRO A 389 -10.06 -7.49 12.38
CA PRO A 389 -8.81 -8.04 11.84
C PRO A 389 -8.95 -8.48 10.37
N GLN A 390 -7.91 -8.24 9.57
CA GLN A 390 -7.81 -8.75 8.20
C GLN A 390 -7.40 -10.23 8.20
N THR A 391 -7.92 -11.02 7.26
CA THR A 391 -7.46 -12.41 7.07
C THR A 391 -6.08 -12.43 6.42
N ARG A 392 -5.37 -13.56 6.48
CA ARG A 392 -4.10 -13.75 5.75
C ARG A 392 -4.27 -13.54 4.24
N GLU A 393 -5.37 -13.97 3.63
CA GLU A 393 -5.66 -13.71 2.21
C GLU A 393 -5.74 -12.20 1.92
N GLU A 394 -6.41 -11.43 2.79
CA GLU A 394 -6.49 -9.96 2.69
C GLU A 394 -5.13 -9.29 2.94
N MET A 395 -4.35 -9.79 3.91
CA MET A 395 -3.01 -9.30 4.24
C MET A 395 -1.95 -9.67 3.20
N THR A 396 -2.18 -10.71 2.40
CA THR A 396 -1.26 -11.13 1.32
C THR A 396 -1.10 -10.01 0.27
N GLN A 397 -2.15 -9.20 0.07
CA GLN A 397 -2.08 -8.00 -0.78
C GLN A 397 -1.05 -6.98 -0.27
N CYS A 398 -0.80 -6.91 1.05
CA CYS A 398 0.21 -6.03 1.64
C CYS A 398 1.61 -6.63 1.44
N ILE A 399 1.82 -7.89 1.83
CA ILE A 399 3.13 -8.54 1.71
C ILE A 399 3.53 -8.87 0.26
N GLY A 400 2.62 -8.70 -0.71
CA GLY A 400 2.97 -8.64 -2.13
C GLY A 400 3.94 -7.51 -2.46
N CYS A 401 3.81 -6.36 -1.79
CA CYS A 401 4.73 -5.22 -1.97
C CYS A 401 5.71 -5.05 -0.80
N HIS A 402 5.32 -5.47 0.39
CA HIS A 402 6.07 -5.23 1.63
C HIS A 402 6.80 -6.48 2.14
N SER A 403 7.39 -7.31 1.28
CA SER A 403 8.26 -8.43 1.69
C SER A 403 9.62 -8.39 0.98
N GLY A 404 10.57 -9.17 1.47
CA GLY A 404 11.92 -9.28 0.94
C GLY A 404 12.38 -10.73 0.95
N ILE A 405 13.34 -11.08 0.08
CA ILE A 405 13.80 -12.46 -0.05
C ILE A 405 14.58 -12.87 1.21
N GLN A 406 14.22 -14.01 1.80
CA GLN A 406 14.90 -14.58 2.96
C GLN A 406 15.17 -16.06 2.73
N ARG A 407 16.45 -16.43 2.73
CA ARG A 407 16.90 -17.82 2.52
C ARG A 407 17.27 -18.45 3.86
N THR A 408 16.39 -19.29 4.37
CA THR A 408 16.62 -20.14 5.53
C THR A 408 16.18 -21.58 5.20
N GLU A 409 16.47 -22.53 6.09
CA GLU A 409 15.93 -23.90 5.98
C GLU A 409 14.39 -23.93 5.99
N PHE A 410 13.74 -22.89 6.54
CA PHE A 410 12.30 -22.75 6.64
C PHE A 410 11.84 -21.47 5.94
N PRO A 411 11.81 -21.45 4.59
CA PRO A 411 11.49 -20.25 3.84
C PRO A 411 10.12 -19.69 4.25
N THR A 412 10.05 -18.38 4.39
CA THR A 412 8.83 -17.60 4.56
C THR A 412 8.32 -17.15 3.20
N PHE A 413 7.05 -16.74 3.14
CA PHE A 413 6.49 -16.18 1.92
C PHE A 413 7.24 -14.89 1.57
N THR A 414 7.75 -14.81 0.34
CA THR A 414 8.41 -13.60 -0.17
C THR A 414 7.92 -13.34 -1.58
N SER A 415 7.45 -12.12 -1.83
CA SER A 415 7.07 -11.65 -3.16
C SER A 415 7.77 -10.33 -3.47
N GLY A 416 7.45 -9.27 -2.71
CA GLY A 416 8.09 -7.96 -2.69
C GLY A 416 8.09 -7.20 -4.02
N THR A 417 8.26 -5.88 -3.96
CA THR A 417 8.53 -5.05 -5.14
C THR A 417 9.97 -4.53 -5.12
N GLY A 418 10.53 -4.23 -6.29
CA GLY A 418 11.90 -3.76 -6.43
C GLY A 418 12.11 -2.32 -5.98
N ASN A 419 11.05 -1.58 -5.67
CA ASN A 419 11.10 -0.13 -5.41
C ASN A 419 11.03 0.27 -3.93
N THR A 420 10.75 -0.67 -3.00
CA THR A 420 10.70 -0.37 -1.55
C THR A 420 12.08 -0.29 -0.93
N ILE A 421 12.23 0.51 0.13
CA ILE A 421 13.43 0.53 0.98
C ILE A 421 13.06 -0.02 2.36
N ASP A 422 13.66 -1.15 2.74
CA ASP A 422 13.32 -1.96 3.92
C ASP A 422 11.81 -2.17 4.06
N SER A 423 11.19 -2.67 2.99
CA SER A 423 9.74 -2.93 2.90
C SER A 423 8.86 -1.68 3.15
N THR A 424 9.36 -0.45 2.96
CA THR A 424 8.56 0.78 3.11
C THR A 424 8.50 1.60 1.81
N TRP A 425 7.38 2.34 1.65
CA TRP A 425 7.10 3.17 0.47
C TRP A 425 7.06 4.68 0.79
N ALA A 426 6.40 5.07 1.88
CA ALA A 426 6.11 6.46 2.18
C ALA A 426 7.34 7.23 2.68
N PHE A 427 8.06 6.69 3.67
CA PHE A 427 9.18 7.37 4.30
C PHE A 427 10.38 7.64 3.35
N PRO A 428 10.75 6.73 2.43
CA PRO A 428 11.71 7.05 1.35
C PRO A 428 11.36 8.31 0.55
N ARG A 429 10.05 8.59 0.39
CA ARG A 429 9.50 9.69 -0.41
C ARG A 429 9.07 10.89 0.43
N LYS A 430 9.37 10.86 1.73
CA LYS A 430 9.13 11.97 2.66
C LYS A 430 9.77 13.24 2.12
N PHE A 431 9.04 14.36 2.21
CA PHE A 431 9.59 15.67 1.90
C PHE A 431 10.73 16.04 2.87
N ASP A 432 11.77 16.69 2.36
CA ASP A 432 12.91 17.10 3.18
C ASP A 432 12.49 18.08 4.30
N GLY A 433 13.08 17.92 5.48
CA GLY A 433 12.88 18.80 6.63
C GLY A 433 11.45 18.82 7.19
N GLN A 434 11.03 19.98 7.71
CA GLN A 434 9.74 20.18 8.38
C GLN A 434 8.54 19.92 7.45
N LEU A 435 8.70 20.11 6.14
CA LEU A 435 7.63 19.82 5.18
C LEU A 435 7.24 18.35 5.16
N GLY A 436 8.15 17.44 5.52
CA GLY A 436 7.85 16.03 5.68
C GLY A 436 7.48 15.61 7.09
N TRP A 437 7.76 16.43 8.10
CA TRP A 437 7.40 16.18 9.51
C TRP A 437 6.10 16.88 9.88
N GLN A 438 5.01 16.50 9.20
CA GLN A 438 3.67 17.00 9.44
C GLN A 438 2.65 15.98 8.91
N GLU A 439 1.37 16.24 9.13
CA GLU A 439 0.29 15.44 8.56
C GLU A 439 0.37 15.38 7.03
N MET A 440 0.05 14.21 6.47
CA MET A 440 -0.09 14.04 5.03
C MET A 440 -1.18 14.98 4.52
N ASN A 441 -0.79 15.97 3.72
CA ASN A 441 -1.65 17.08 3.31
C ASN A 441 -1.89 17.12 1.79
N TYR A 442 -1.35 16.15 1.05
CA TYR A 442 -1.55 15.98 -0.38
C TYR A 442 -1.23 17.23 -1.20
N LEU A 443 0.02 17.70 -1.07
CA LEU A 443 0.51 18.92 -1.72
C LEU A 443 -0.18 20.19 -1.20
N ALA A 444 -0.36 20.27 0.12
CA ALA A 444 -1.01 21.36 0.83
C ALA A 444 -2.40 21.71 0.26
N TYR A 445 -3.27 20.70 0.14
CA TYR A 445 -4.62 20.86 -0.39
C TYR A 445 -5.41 21.96 0.33
N GLN A 446 -6.08 22.81 -0.45
CA GLN A 446 -6.97 23.85 0.02
C GLN A 446 -8.35 23.67 -0.61
N ALA A 447 -9.37 23.36 0.19
CA ALA A 447 -10.72 23.20 -0.31
C ALA A 447 -11.33 24.55 -0.73
N ASN A 448 -12.11 24.53 -1.80
CA ASN A 448 -12.98 25.62 -2.21
C ASN A 448 -14.41 25.31 -1.72
N PRO A 449 -14.91 26.00 -0.67
CA PRO A 449 -16.23 25.71 -0.10
C PRO A 449 -17.39 26.03 -1.06
N HIS A 450 -17.12 26.75 -2.15
CA HIS A 450 -18.10 27.12 -3.17
C HIS A 450 -17.98 26.29 -4.45
N ALA A 451 -17.09 25.28 -4.48
CA ALA A 451 -16.97 24.39 -5.63
C ALA A 451 -18.28 23.62 -5.85
N SER A 452 -18.72 23.53 -7.10
CA SER A 452 -19.85 22.68 -7.45
C SER A 452 -19.44 21.20 -7.37
N PRO A 453 -20.38 20.27 -7.10
CA PRO A 453 -20.03 18.86 -6.90
C PRO A 453 -19.30 18.16 -8.07
N ASN A 454 -19.42 18.71 -9.28
CA ASN A 454 -18.84 18.19 -10.53
C ASN A 454 -17.59 18.94 -11.01
N THR A 455 -17.09 19.91 -10.23
CA THR A 455 -15.89 20.67 -10.58
C THR A 455 -14.73 20.30 -9.65
N THR A 456 -13.51 20.68 -10.03
CA THR A 456 -12.32 20.60 -9.17
C THR A 456 -12.63 21.19 -7.80
N PRO A 457 -12.48 20.44 -6.69
CA PRO A 457 -13.00 20.86 -5.39
C PRO A 457 -12.12 21.89 -4.67
N GLY A 458 -10.95 22.21 -5.21
CA GLY A 458 -9.97 23.07 -4.56
C GLY A 458 -8.67 23.13 -5.36
N GLN A 459 -7.60 23.56 -4.70
CA GLN A 459 -6.28 23.73 -5.32
C GLN A 459 -5.17 23.13 -4.46
N ALA A 460 -4.03 22.82 -5.08
CA ALA A 460 -2.80 22.50 -4.36
C ALA A 460 -2.14 23.79 -3.86
N GLY A 461 -1.30 23.67 -2.85
CA GLY A 461 -0.43 24.75 -2.34
C GLY A 461 1.06 24.47 -2.55
N GLN A 462 1.41 23.41 -3.28
CA GLN A 462 2.79 22.99 -3.53
C GLN A 462 3.01 22.58 -5.00
N GLY A 463 4.24 22.77 -5.47
CA GLY A 463 4.67 22.37 -6.81
C GLY A 463 5.06 20.89 -6.91
N ASP A 464 5.54 20.51 -8.08
CA ASP A 464 6.03 19.16 -8.35
C ASP A 464 7.50 19.01 -7.95
N ALA A 465 7.76 18.23 -6.90
CA ALA A 465 9.10 18.05 -6.35
C ALA A 465 9.96 17.18 -7.27
N HIS A 466 11.23 17.55 -7.43
CA HIS A 466 12.16 16.83 -8.27
C HIS A 466 12.50 15.47 -7.67
N ASN A 467 12.40 14.44 -8.50
CA ASN A 467 13.14 13.21 -8.32
C ASN A 467 14.65 13.50 -8.39
N ARG A 468 15.40 12.98 -7.43
CA ARG A 468 16.83 13.25 -7.23
C ARG A 468 17.69 12.83 -8.42
N GLN A 469 17.39 11.68 -9.01
CA GLN A 469 18.19 11.11 -10.09
C GLN A 469 17.75 11.63 -11.46
N LEU A 470 16.44 11.80 -11.66
CA LEU A 470 15.90 12.27 -12.93
C LEU A 470 16.05 13.78 -13.13
N GLY A 471 16.21 14.56 -12.05
CA GLY A 471 16.26 16.03 -12.12
C GLY A 471 14.96 16.65 -12.67
N LYS A 472 13.84 15.94 -12.54
CA LYS A 472 12.52 16.26 -13.07
C LYS A 472 11.47 16.06 -11.99
N GLY A 473 10.38 16.81 -12.04
CA GLY A 473 9.22 16.60 -11.19
C GLY A 473 8.68 15.16 -11.23
N GLU A 474 8.35 14.60 -10.07
CA GLU A 474 7.80 13.24 -9.95
C GLU A 474 6.47 13.10 -10.70
N LEU A 475 5.58 14.08 -10.62
CA LEU A 475 4.32 14.06 -11.35
C LEU A 475 4.54 14.25 -12.85
N ALA A 476 5.45 15.14 -13.26
CA ALA A 476 5.80 15.32 -14.66
C ALA A 476 6.30 13.99 -15.27
N TYR A 477 7.21 13.30 -14.58
CA TYR A 477 7.68 11.98 -15.01
C TYR A 477 6.54 10.95 -15.09
N PHE A 478 5.62 10.96 -14.12
CA PHE A 478 4.43 10.12 -14.13
C PHE A 478 3.51 10.37 -15.33
N LEU A 479 3.20 11.63 -15.63
CA LEU A 479 2.38 12.01 -16.78
C LEU A 479 3.01 11.60 -18.12
N GLU A 480 4.35 11.65 -18.22
CA GLU A 480 5.07 11.31 -19.46
C GLU A 480 5.12 9.80 -19.76
N THR A 481 4.96 8.96 -18.72
CA THR A 481 5.14 7.51 -18.81
C THR A 481 3.89 6.72 -18.46
N VAL A 482 2.85 7.33 -17.91
CA VAL A 482 1.55 6.69 -17.60
C VAL A 482 0.43 7.51 -18.20
N VAL A 483 0.06 7.18 -19.44
CA VAL A 483 -0.97 7.91 -20.21
C VAL A 483 -2.31 7.92 -19.50
N GLY A 484 -2.68 6.83 -18.81
CA GLY A 484 -3.89 6.77 -18.00
C GLY A 484 -3.88 7.60 -16.71
N VAL A 485 -2.74 8.21 -16.32
CA VAL A 485 -2.61 9.04 -15.10
C VAL A 485 -3.09 8.31 -13.83
N SER A 486 -2.88 6.99 -13.81
CA SER A 486 -3.21 6.08 -12.70
C SER A 486 -2.40 4.81 -12.88
N LEU A 487 -2.04 4.11 -11.80
CA LEU A 487 -1.42 2.79 -11.92
C LEU A 487 -2.34 1.72 -12.50
N TYR A 488 -3.63 2.03 -12.70
CA TYR A 488 -4.52 1.19 -13.49
C TYR A 488 -4.46 1.49 -14.99
N GLY A 489 -3.70 2.51 -15.44
CA GLY A 489 -3.63 2.89 -16.85
C GLY A 489 -4.97 3.37 -17.44
N ASP A 490 -5.88 3.84 -16.59
CA ASP A 490 -7.23 4.30 -16.93
C ASP A 490 -7.47 5.71 -16.38
N MET A 491 -7.87 6.62 -17.27
CA MET A 491 -7.94 8.05 -16.99
C MET A 491 -9.28 8.46 -16.35
N PRO A 492 -9.26 9.14 -15.19
CA PRO A 492 -10.47 9.72 -14.62
C PRO A 492 -11.13 10.74 -15.56
N ALA A 493 -12.46 10.70 -15.65
CA ALA A 493 -13.22 11.59 -16.53
C ALA A 493 -12.95 13.09 -16.28
N SER A 494 -12.75 13.49 -15.02
CA SER A 494 -12.42 14.89 -14.70
C SER A 494 -11.06 15.34 -15.23
N ILE A 495 -10.08 14.43 -15.29
CA ILE A 495 -8.77 14.70 -15.91
C ILE A 495 -8.94 14.79 -17.43
N GLU A 496 -9.70 13.87 -18.02
CA GLU A 496 -10.02 13.86 -19.45
C GLU A 496 -10.67 15.19 -19.90
N ASP A 497 -11.63 15.70 -19.14
CA ASP A 497 -12.30 16.98 -19.40
C ASP A 497 -11.38 18.20 -19.26
N TRP A 498 -10.43 18.14 -18.33
CA TRP A 498 -9.42 19.18 -18.17
C TRP A 498 -8.41 19.17 -19.32
N LEU A 499 -7.84 18.00 -19.65
CA LEU A 499 -6.90 17.86 -20.77
C LEU A 499 -7.54 18.28 -22.09
N THR A 500 -8.82 17.95 -22.30
CA THR A 500 -9.59 18.41 -23.46
C THR A 500 -9.65 19.93 -23.56
N ARG A 501 -9.72 20.67 -22.46
CA ARG A 501 -9.73 22.14 -22.49
C ARG A 501 -8.32 22.74 -22.58
N THR A 502 -7.34 22.09 -21.97
CA THR A 502 -5.97 22.60 -21.82
C THR A 502 -5.09 22.34 -23.05
N ILE A 503 -5.18 21.15 -23.65
CA ILE A 503 -4.31 20.73 -24.76
C ILE A 503 -5.03 21.02 -26.08
N ARG A 504 -4.67 22.14 -26.70
CA ARG A 504 -5.23 22.65 -27.95
C ARG A 504 -4.16 23.08 -28.93
N GLN A 505 -4.34 22.84 -30.22
CA GLN A 505 -3.46 23.39 -31.27
C GLN A 505 -3.40 24.92 -31.20
N ALA A 506 -4.54 25.56 -30.88
CA ALA A 506 -4.61 27.00 -30.65
C ALA A 506 -3.71 27.49 -29.49
N SER A 507 -3.36 26.61 -28.55
CA SER A 507 -2.43 26.87 -27.44
C SER A 507 -1.01 26.34 -27.72
N GLY A 508 -0.70 26.04 -28.98
CA GLY A 508 0.65 25.66 -29.44
C GLY A 508 1.05 24.21 -29.18
N TYR A 509 0.08 23.31 -28.98
CA TYR A 509 0.31 21.86 -28.98
C TYR A 509 0.30 21.30 -30.40
N THR A 510 0.96 20.14 -30.62
CA THR A 510 1.01 19.53 -31.96
C THR A 510 -0.35 19.03 -32.45
N ALA A 511 -1.25 18.69 -31.52
CA ALA A 511 -2.63 18.31 -31.78
C ALA A 511 -3.53 18.73 -30.62
N ASP A 512 -4.84 18.76 -30.85
CA ASP A 512 -5.82 18.80 -29.76
C ASP A 512 -5.78 17.48 -28.99
N TRP A 513 -6.17 17.51 -27.72
CA TRP A 513 -6.41 16.28 -26.98
C TRP A 513 -7.46 15.42 -27.69
N VAL A 514 -7.11 14.18 -28.02
CA VAL A 514 -7.95 13.27 -28.81
C VAL A 514 -8.63 12.24 -27.93
N ALA A 515 -9.89 11.89 -28.23
CA ALA A 515 -10.55 10.72 -27.65
C ALA A 515 -9.81 9.42 -28.07
N ILE A 516 -9.77 8.42 -27.19
CA ILE A 516 -9.22 7.10 -27.54
C ILE A 516 -10.13 6.46 -28.60
N ASN A 517 -9.55 6.10 -29.75
CA ASN A 517 -10.27 5.40 -30.81
C ASN A 517 -10.23 3.89 -30.56
N ARG A 518 -11.40 3.30 -30.27
CA ARG A 518 -11.53 1.88 -29.91
C ARG A 518 -12.03 1.00 -31.07
N GLN A 519 -12.11 1.54 -32.29
CA GLN A 519 -12.68 0.81 -33.44
C GLN A 519 -11.80 -0.33 -33.91
N THR A 520 -10.48 -0.11 -33.96
CA THR A 520 -9.49 -1.13 -34.35
C THR A 520 -8.23 -1.01 -33.48
N PRO A 521 -7.45 -2.10 -33.32
CA PRO A 521 -6.17 -2.05 -32.60
C PRO A 521 -5.21 -0.97 -33.12
N ALA A 522 -5.12 -0.78 -34.43
CA ALA A 522 -4.26 0.24 -35.04
C ALA A 522 -4.72 1.66 -34.67
N SER A 523 -6.03 1.92 -34.73
CA SER A 523 -6.58 3.23 -34.33
C SER A 523 -6.41 3.51 -32.83
N PHE A 524 -6.51 2.47 -32.00
CA PHE A 524 -6.26 2.55 -30.55
C PHE A 524 -4.81 2.94 -30.28
N GLN A 525 -3.87 2.18 -30.85
CA GLN A 525 -2.43 2.44 -30.72
C GLN A 525 -2.07 3.86 -31.18
N GLN A 526 -2.61 4.30 -32.33
CA GLN A 526 -2.37 5.64 -32.84
C GLN A 526 -2.88 6.72 -31.88
N SER A 527 -4.11 6.57 -31.35
CA SER A 527 -4.67 7.54 -30.41
C SER A 527 -3.88 7.59 -29.08
N GLN A 528 -3.41 6.45 -28.57
CA GLN A 528 -2.56 6.38 -27.38
C GLN A 528 -1.19 7.04 -27.60
N ALA A 529 -0.56 6.80 -28.75
CA ALA A 529 0.71 7.44 -29.09
C ALA A 529 0.57 8.97 -29.21
N VAL A 530 -0.54 9.47 -29.75
CA VAL A 530 -0.85 10.91 -29.77
C VAL A 530 -1.01 11.45 -28.36
N ARG A 531 -1.80 10.79 -27.50
CA ARG A 531 -1.99 11.20 -26.11
C ARG A 531 -0.68 11.25 -25.32
N GLN A 532 0.17 10.23 -25.47
CA GLN A 532 1.49 10.20 -24.83
C GLN A 532 2.35 11.39 -25.25
N ARG A 533 2.42 11.68 -26.56
CA ARG A 533 3.14 12.84 -27.07
C ARG A 533 2.60 14.14 -26.48
N LEU A 534 1.28 14.29 -26.43
CA LEU A 534 0.63 15.48 -25.89
C LEU A 534 0.87 15.67 -24.38
N LEU A 535 0.93 14.59 -23.59
CA LEU A 535 1.30 14.66 -22.18
C LEU A 535 2.77 15.09 -22.00
N ARG A 536 3.68 14.61 -22.85
CA ARG A 536 5.07 15.10 -22.88
C ARG A 536 5.18 16.57 -23.28
N GLU A 537 4.31 17.05 -24.17
CA GLU A 537 4.22 18.48 -24.49
C GLU A 537 3.64 19.29 -23.32
N LEU A 538 2.63 18.77 -22.61
CA LEU A 538 2.03 19.39 -21.43
C LEU A 538 3.09 19.62 -20.33
N THR A 539 3.92 18.60 -20.05
CA THR A 539 5.00 18.69 -19.06
C THR A 539 6.14 19.59 -19.53
N ALA A 540 6.52 19.54 -20.81
CA ALA A 540 7.53 20.43 -21.38
C ALA A 540 7.11 21.90 -21.31
N LYS A 541 5.82 22.19 -21.56
CA LYS A 541 5.23 23.54 -21.43
C LYS A 541 4.90 23.94 -19.99
N LYS A 542 5.09 23.05 -19.01
CA LYS A 542 4.73 23.25 -17.59
C LYS A 542 3.25 23.60 -17.37
N ALA A 543 2.36 23.24 -18.29
CA ALA A 543 0.93 23.57 -18.22
C ALA A 543 0.17 22.76 -17.16
N TYR A 544 0.78 21.72 -16.62
CA TYR A 544 0.30 20.99 -15.44
C TYR A 544 0.59 21.72 -14.11
N LEU A 545 1.25 22.89 -14.17
CA LEU A 545 1.43 23.82 -13.06
C LEU A 545 0.53 25.05 -13.23
N SER A 546 0.09 25.62 -12.11
CA SER A 546 -0.59 26.91 -12.00
C SER A 546 0.42 28.06 -12.11
N ALA A 547 -0.06 29.30 -12.27
CA ALA A 547 0.80 30.48 -12.33
C ALA A 547 1.73 30.65 -11.11
N GLN A 548 1.36 30.09 -9.96
CA GLN A 548 2.15 30.07 -8.72
C GLN A 548 3.20 28.94 -8.69
N GLY A 549 3.28 28.11 -9.73
CA GLY A 549 4.14 26.92 -9.78
C GLY A 549 3.57 25.71 -9.02
N TRP A 550 2.32 25.78 -8.55
CA TRP A 550 1.67 24.64 -7.87
C TRP A 550 1.09 23.65 -8.87
N VAL A 551 1.06 22.37 -8.53
CA VAL A 551 0.40 21.36 -9.36
C VAL A 551 -1.08 21.70 -9.54
N GLN A 552 -1.60 21.55 -10.75
CA GLN A 552 -3.01 21.77 -11.06
C GLN A 552 -3.92 20.82 -10.28
N GLY A 553 -4.96 21.37 -9.64
CA GLY A 553 -5.85 20.60 -8.76
C GLY A 553 -6.60 19.49 -9.49
N GLU A 554 -6.89 19.68 -10.78
CA GLU A 554 -7.55 18.72 -11.66
C GLU A 554 -6.85 17.37 -11.74
N LEU A 555 -5.51 17.36 -11.57
CA LEU A 555 -4.69 16.16 -11.65
C LEU A 555 -4.62 15.39 -10.32
N LEU A 556 -5.03 16.03 -9.22
CA LEU A 556 -4.81 15.52 -7.86
C LEU A 556 -6.11 15.23 -7.10
N TYR A 557 -7.15 16.04 -7.32
CA TYR A 557 -8.34 16.06 -6.47
C TYR A 557 -9.59 15.76 -7.31
N PRO A 558 -10.30 14.65 -7.05
CA PRO A 558 -11.49 14.31 -7.81
C PRO A 558 -12.64 15.26 -7.46
N PRO A 559 -13.57 15.56 -8.38
CA PRO A 559 -14.81 16.22 -8.03
C PRO A 559 -15.55 15.49 -6.90
N GLN A 560 -16.29 16.21 -6.08
CA GLN A 560 -17.00 15.64 -4.92
C GLN A 560 -17.91 14.46 -5.31
N GLN A 561 -18.66 14.59 -6.40
CA GLN A 561 -19.54 13.54 -6.88
C GLN A 561 -18.76 12.27 -7.27
N ALA A 562 -17.59 12.42 -7.89
CA ALA A 562 -16.73 11.29 -8.25
C ALA A 562 -16.13 10.61 -7.00
N ALA A 563 -15.69 11.39 -6.01
CA ALA A 563 -15.18 10.88 -4.74
C ALA A 563 -16.24 10.08 -3.97
N LEU A 564 -17.46 10.61 -3.86
CA LEU A 564 -18.58 9.93 -3.19
C LEU A 564 -19.02 8.67 -3.95
N ALA A 565 -19.02 8.70 -5.28
CA ALA A 565 -19.31 7.52 -6.09
C ALA A 565 -18.24 6.42 -5.92
N ALA A 566 -16.95 6.80 -5.81
CA ALA A 566 -15.87 5.86 -5.48
C ALA A 566 -16.04 5.25 -4.08
N ALA A 567 -16.39 6.09 -3.10
CA ALA A 567 -16.71 5.61 -1.75
C ALA A 567 -17.90 4.64 -1.74
N ALA A 568 -18.96 4.92 -2.52
CA ALA A 568 -20.10 4.02 -2.67
C ALA A 568 -19.67 2.65 -3.23
N ARG A 569 -18.85 2.64 -4.29
CA ARG A 569 -18.34 1.38 -4.87
C ARG A 569 -17.48 0.59 -3.88
N TYR A 570 -16.63 1.26 -3.11
CA TYR A 570 -15.88 0.58 -2.05
C TYR A 570 -16.81 0.01 -0.97
N ARG A 571 -17.86 0.76 -0.57
CA ARG A 571 -18.86 0.27 0.39
C ARG A 571 -19.62 -0.96 -0.11
N GLN A 572 -19.75 -1.17 -1.42
CA GLN A 572 -20.26 -2.43 -1.98
C GLN A 572 -19.34 -3.62 -1.63
N VAL A 573 -18.02 -3.44 -1.67
CA VAL A 573 -17.04 -4.44 -1.20
C VAL A 573 -17.20 -4.67 0.30
N VAL A 574 -17.39 -3.59 1.08
CA VAL A 574 -17.62 -3.66 2.53
C VAL A 574 -18.84 -4.52 2.86
N VAL A 575 -20.03 -4.19 2.34
CA VAL A 575 -21.25 -4.92 2.75
C VAL A 575 -21.27 -6.38 2.29
N THR A 576 -20.53 -6.70 1.21
CA THR A 576 -20.40 -8.07 0.70
C THR A 576 -19.20 -8.83 1.27
N GLN A 577 -18.27 -8.15 1.96
CA GLN A 577 -17.01 -8.69 2.48
C GLN A 577 -16.15 -9.39 1.42
N ARG A 578 -16.18 -8.88 0.18
CA ARG A 578 -15.49 -9.46 -0.99
C ARG A 578 -14.08 -8.90 -1.20
N TYR A 579 -13.37 -8.52 -0.14
CA TYR A 579 -12.02 -7.92 -0.24
C TYR A 579 -10.98 -8.83 -0.92
N HIS A 580 -11.13 -10.14 -0.78
CA HIS A 580 -10.31 -11.16 -1.45
C HIS A 580 -10.45 -11.13 -2.99
N LEU A 581 -11.51 -10.53 -3.53
CA LEU A 581 -11.76 -10.38 -4.97
C LEU A 581 -11.42 -8.96 -5.47
N GLY A 582 -10.80 -8.12 -4.65
CA GLY A 582 -10.30 -6.80 -5.02
C GLY A 582 -10.92 -5.68 -4.21
N LYS A 583 -10.07 -4.75 -3.78
CA LYS A 583 -10.47 -3.56 -3.00
C LYS A 583 -10.74 -2.34 -3.87
N ASP A 584 -10.11 -2.29 -5.05
CA ASP A 584 -10.23 -1.17 -5.99
C ASP A 584 -11.33 -1.45 -7.02
N VAL A 585 -12.36 -0.60 -7.03
CA VAL A 585 -13.59 -0.83 -7.79
C VAL A 585 -13.93 0.37 -8.65
N PHE A 586 -14.16 0.09 -9.94
CA PHE A 586 -14.47 1.07 -10.97
C PHE A 586 -15.95 1.02 -11.33
N ALA A 587 -16.45 2.05 -12.02
CA ALA A 587 -17.82 2.04 -12.52
C ALA A 587 -18.02 0.92 -13.56
N GLU A 588 -17.00 0.75 -14.41
CA GLU A 588 -16.89 -0.24 -15.48
C GLU A 588 -15.48 -0.82 -15.48
N THR A 589 -15.28 -1.96 -16.14
CA THR A 589 -13.95 -2.55 -16.34
C THR A 589 -13.00 -1.53 -17.00
N PRO A 590 -11.87 -1.18 -16.37
CA PRO A 590 -10.95 -0.19 -16.92
C PRO A 590 -10.45 -0.58 -18.32
N LEU A 591 -10.20 0.42 -19.17
CA LEU A 591 -9.86 0.20 -20.58
C LEU A 591 -8.56 -0.60 -20.75
N SER A 592 -7.63 -0.46 -19.81
CA SER A 592 -6.37 -1.16 -19.75
C SER A 592 -6.52 -2.67 -19.49
N TYR A 593 -7.67 -3.18 -19.07
CA TYR A 593 -7.92 -4.62 -19.01
C TYR A 593 -8.48 -5.19 -20.31
N ARG A 594 -8.58 -4.40 -21.38
CA ARG A 594 -9.17 -4.84 -22.65
C ARG A 594 -8.11 -5.07 -23.71
N HIS A 595 -8.35 -6.05 -24.56
CA HIS A 595 -7.45 -6.44 -25.64
C HIS A 595 -7.58 -5.48 -26.83
N TYR A 596 -6.52 -4.72 -27.10
CA TYR A 596 -6.39 -3.87 -28.30
C TYR A 596 -5.05 -4.08 -28.99
N ARG A 597 -4.55 -5.32 -29.00
CA ARG A 597 -3.27 -5.65 -29.67
C ARG A 597 -3.45 -5.86 -31.16
N LEU A 598 -2.39 -5.55 -31.94
CA LEU A 598 -2.38 -5.81 -33.37
C LEU A 598 -2.44 -7.33 -33.62
N PRO A 599 -2.90 -7.79 -34.80
CA PRO A 599 -2.95 -9.22 -35.12
C PRO A 599 -1.61 -9.96 -34.96
N SER A 600 -0.49 -9.29 -35.22
CA SER A 600 0.87 -9.84 -35.05
C SER A 600 1.30 -10.03 -33.59
N GLU A 601 0.59 -9.44 -32.64
CA GLU A 601 0.92 -9.39 -31.22
C GLU A 601 -0.25 -9.88 -30.35
N ALA A 602 -1.26 -10.48 -30.96
CA ALA A 602 -2.49 -10.84 -30.30
C ALA A 602 -2.25 -11.87 -29.19
N LEU A 603 -2.80 -11.58 -28.00
CA LEU A 603 -2.89 -12.58 -26.94
C LEU A 603 -3.91 -13.66 -27.29
N SER A 604 -3.61 -14.88 -26.87
CA SER A 604 -4.55 -16.00 -26.82
C SER A 604 -4.96 -16.29 -25.37
N LYS A 605 -6.16 -16.85 -25.22
CA LYS A 605 -6.63 -17.49 -23.99
C LYS A 605 -5.83 -18.76 -23.72
N LEU A 606 -6.00 -19.32 -22.53
CA LEU A 606 -5.29 -20.53 -22.12
C LEU A 606 -5.65 -21.75 -22.97
N ASP A 607 -6.83 -21.77 -23.58
CA ASP A 607 -7.28 -22.80 -24.52
C ASP A 607 -6.75 -22.59 -25.97
N GLY A 608 -5.95 -21.55 -26.19
CA GLY A 608 -5.38 -21.18 -27.48
C GLY A 608 -6.27 -20.30 -28.35
N THR A 609 -7.52 -20.02 -27.95
CA THR A 609 -8.40 -19.14 -28.72
C THR A 609 -7.95 -17.68 -28.64
N PRO A 610 -7.94 -16.91 -29.75
CA PRO A 610 -7.52 -15.52 -29.71
C PRO A 610 -8.58 -14.64 -29.04
N TYR A 611 -8.12 -13.64 -28.27
CA TYR A 611 -9.00 -12.59 -27.77
C TYR A 611 -9.54 -11.73 -28.92
N GLN A 612 -10.80 -11.32 -28.82
CA GLN A 612 -11.41 -10.35 -29.73
C GLN A 612 -11.02 -8.92 -29.33
N THR A 613 -11.00 -8.00 -30.31
CA THR A 613 -10.76 -6.57 -30.03
C THR A 613 -11.81 -6.04 -29.05
N GLY A 614 -11.35 -5.42 -27.97
CA GLY A 614 -12.17 -4.87 -26.89
C GLY A 614 -12.62 -5.88 -25.83
N GLU A 615 -12.32 -7.17 -26.00
CA GLU A 615 -12.61 -8.21 -25.01
C GLU A 615 -11.80 -7.99 -23.73
N VAL A 616 -12.39 -8.28 -22.57
CA VAL A 616 -11.70 -8.21 -21.28
C VAL A 616 -10.71 -9.36 -21.16
N ILE A 617 -9.46 -9.03 -20.86
CA ILE A 617 -8.39 -10.00 -20.64
C ILE A 617 -8.57 -10.59 -19.24
N THR A 618 -9.02 -11.84 -19.17
CA THR A 618 -9.22 -12.58 -17.92
C THR A 618 -8.02 -13.44 -17.56
N GLU A 619 -7.19 -13.77 -18.55
CA GLU A 619 -6.05 -14.67 -18.44
C GLU A 619 -5.02 -14.40 -19.54
N ARG A 620 -3.79 -14.86 -19.32
CA ARG A 620 -2.68 -14.71 -20.28
C ARG A 620 -2.04 -16.08 -20.58
N PRO A 621 -1.47 -16.26 -21.79
CA PRO A 621 -0.79 -17.49 -22.16
C PRO A 621 0.44 -17.73 -21.27
N ILE A 622 0.84 -18.99 -21.25
CA ILE A 622 1.96 -19.51 -20.47
C ILE A 622 2.89 -20.32 -21.36
N GLU A 623 4.12 -20.53 -20.90
CA GLU A 623 5.05 -21.48 -21.51
C GLU A 623 4.58 -22.92 -21.23
N ASN A 624 4.38 -23.72 -22.28
CA ASN A 624 3.81 -25.07 -22.17
C ASN A 624 4.52 -26.10 -23.07
N ASP A 625 5.51 -25.67 -23.85
CA ASP A 625 6.22 -26.45 -24.85
C ASP A 625 7.35 -27.30 -24.27
N ASP A 626 8.01 -26.84 -23.20
CA ASP A 626 9.06 -27.58 -22.51
C ASP A 626 8.76 -27.78 -21.02
N PRO A 627 8.23 -28.95 -20.61
CA PRO A 627 8.03 -29.31 -19.20
C PRO A 627 9.30 -29.36 -18.33
N SER A 628 10.49 -29.35 -18.96
CA SER A 628 11.78 -29.30 -18.25
C SER A 628 12.30 -27.87 -18.03
N SER A 629 11.66 -26.88 -18.65
CA SER A 629 12.00 -25.47 -18.49
C SER A 629 11.72 -24.97 -17.07
N LEU A 630 12.57 -24.08 -16.57
CA LEU A 630 12.37 -23.39 -15.30
C LEU A 630 11.17 -22.43 -15.32
N THR A 631 10.77 -22.00 -16.53
CA THR A 631 9.62 -21.13 -16.76
C THR A 631 8.39 -21.90 -17.24
N TYR A 632 8.41 -23.24 -17.19
CA TYR A 632 7.23 -24.04 -17.50
C TYR A 632 6.01 -23.59 -16.69
N ARG A 633 4.90 -23.32 -17.39
CA ARG A 633 3.64 -22.75 -16.90
C ARG A 633 3.71 -21.31 -16.38
N ALA A 634 4.85 -20.63 -16.45
CA ALA A 634 4.94 -19.19 -16.21
C ALA A 634 4.35 -18.40 -17.37
N GLY A 635 3.83 -17.21 -17.09
CA GLY A 635 3.38 -16.29 -18.13
C GLY A 635 4.51 -15.91 -19.09
N ASN A 636 4.22 -15.90 -20.39
CA ASN A 636 5.22 -15.61 -21.45
C ASN A 636 4.79 -14.45 -22.36
N SER A 637 3.83 -13.64 -21.89
CA SER A 637 3.30 -12.52 -22.68
C SER A 637 4.21 -11.31 -22.61
N ALA A 638 4.64 -10.80 -23.76
CA ALA A 638 5.30 -9.50 -23.82
C ALA A 638 4.36 -8.38 -23.36
N THR A 639 4.90 -7.42 -22.62
CA THR A 639 4.22 -6.16 -22.29
C THR A 639 4.25 -5.17 -23.44
N LEU A 640 5.04 -5.40 -24.50
CA LEU A 640 5.29 -4.45 -25.60
C LEU A 640 6.04 -3.18 -25.19
N ILE A 641 6.58 -3.11 -23.96
CA ILE A 641 7.62 -2.14 -23.62
C ILE A 641 8.94 -2.65 -24.21
N GLU A 642 9.71 -1.76 -24.83
CA GLU A 642 10.93 -2.13 -25.54
C GLU A 642 12.18 -1.70 -24.77
N ALA A 643 13.06 -2.66 -24.44
CA ALA A 643 14.35 -2.38 -23.79
C ALA A 643 15.27 -1.47 -24.63
N SER A 644 15.17 -1.56 -25.95
CA SER A 644 15.90 -0.72 -26.91
C SER A 644 15.43 0.74 -26.92
N ARG A 645 14.33 1.06 -26.24
CA ARG A 645 13.74 2.40 -26.16
C ARG A 645 13.65 2.86 -24.71
N PRO A 646 14.79 3.16 -24.08
CA PRO A 646 14.78 3.71 -22.73
C PRO A 646 14.06 5.07 -22.71
N TYR A 647 13.54 5.46 -21.56
CA TYR A 647 13.07 6.82 -21.35
C TYR A 647 14.25 7.82 -21.55
N PRO A 648 14.04 8.97 -22.24
CA PRO A 648 12.76 9.50 -22.71
C PRO A 648 12.33 9.07 -24.12
N GLN A 649 13.15 8.35 -24.90
CA GLN A 649 12.80 7.94 -26.27
C GLN A 649 11.66 6.90 -26.31
N GLY A 650 11.55 6.07 -25.27
CA GLY A 650 10.42 5.20 -24.97
C GLY A 650 10.00 5.35 -23.51
N ASN A 651 9.58 4.25 -22.88
CA ASN A 651 9.11 4.23 -21.49
C ASN A 651 9.82 3.17 -20.64
N TYR A 652 10.83 2.47 -21.16
CA TYR A 652 11.60 1.53 -20.35
C TYR A 652 12.52 2.32 -19.40
N ASN A 653 12.39 2.07 -18.09
CA ASN A 653 13.28 2.66 -17.09
C ASN A 653 13.55 1.64 -15.96
N PRO A 654 14.60 0.82 -16.07
CA PRO A 654 14.93 -0.16 -15.03
C PRO A 654 15.42 0.50 -13.74
N ASP A 655 15.85 1.76 -13.80
CA ASP A 655 16.61 2.42 -12.73
C ASP A 655 15.81 3.53 -12.04
N TYR A 656 14.47 3.51 -12.13
CA TYR A 656 13.62 4.45 -11.40
C TYR A 656 13.76 4.28 -9.88
N LEU A 657 14.34 5.28 -9.21
CA LEU A 657 14.45 5.34 -7.76
C LEU A 657 13.55 6.46 -7.20
N PRO A 658 12.52 6.16 -6.38
CA PRO A 658 11.58 7.18 -5.91
C PRO A 658 12.15 7.96 -4.72
N LEU A 659 13.24 8.70 -4.93
CA LEU A 659 13.84 9.56 -3.92
C LEU A 659 13.81 11.00 -4.40
N LEU A 660 13.37 11.91 -3.52
CA LEU A 660 13.34 13.34 -3.82
C LEU A 660 14.72 13.98 -3.63
N SER A 661 14.94 15.09 -4.31
CA SER A 661 16.09 15.97 -4.07
C SER A 661 16.07 16.54 -2.65
N ALA A 662 17.25 16.72 -2.05
CA ALA A 662 17.43 17.37 -0.75
C ALA A 662 18.61 18.37 -0.86
N PRO A 663 18.39 19.70 -0.70
CA PRO A 663 17.11 20.35 -0.44
C PRO A 663 16.08 20.13 -1.57
N LEU A 664 14.80 20.30 -1.26
CA LEU A 664 13.73 20.16 -2.26
C LEU A 664 13.89 21.20 -3.37
N HIS A 665 13.87 20.71 -4.60
CA HIS A 665 13.73 21.53 -5.80
C HIS A 665 12.38 21.21 -6.44
N TYR A 666 11.72 22.23 -6.96
CA TYR A 666 10.43 22.10 -7.62
C TYR A 666 10.55 22.50 -9.08
N GLU A 667 9.69 21.91 -9.90
CA GLU A 667 9.50 22.34 -11.28
C GLU A 667 9.07 23.81 -11.32
N THR A 668 9.68 24.58 -12.22
CA THR A 668 9.45 26.03 -12.35
C THR A 668 8.86 26.36 -13.71
N ILE A 669 7.97 27.35 -13.74
CA ILE A 669 7.48 27.93 -14.98
C ILE A 669 8.58 28.85 -15.53
N PRO A 670 8.92 28.75 -16.83
CA PRO A 670 9.93 29.59 -17.47
C PRO A 670 9.67 31.10 -17.39
#